data_AF-A0A2T9XSG6-F1
#
_entry.id   AF-A0A2T9XSG6-F1
#
_cell.length_a   1.000
_cell.length_b   1.000
_cell.length_c   1.000
_cell.angle_alpha   90.00
_cell.angle_beta   90.00
_cell.angle_gamma   90.00
#
_symmetry.space_group_name_H-M   'P 1'
#
loop_
_entity.id
_entity.type
_entity.pdbx_description
1 polymer ?
#
loop_
_entity_poly.entity_id
_entity_poly.type
_entity_poly.pdbx_seq_one_letter_code
_entity_poly.pdbx_strand_id
1 'polypeptide(L)'
;MTERALRLPRVRASELVGRGWLNTGGRDVTLADLRGKVVVLDFWTFCCINCLHVLDELRTLEEQYRDVLVIVGVHSPKFLHEADPVALAAAVDRYEVRHPVLDDPDLTTWSAYTARAWPTLVVIDPEGYVVAHMAGEGHLHNLEVLVAELVRAHEAAGTLHRGDGPYVPPEPTSGTLRFPAKAIALAGGTFLVADAGHHSLAELAPDGETLVRRIGSGMRGPADGGPDDARFSEPNGLCLVPDELRAEVGYDVLVADTVNHALRGVRLADGTVTTVAGTGEQYMVGGADNVVARPGDDSGTDRSGVGYDGPALDVRLSSPWDVVWSPVVGAFVIAMAGNHTLWAFDPVLGRITRLAGTMNEGLVDGPAADAWFAQTSGLAVDTAGRLWLADSEVSALRFLDGGGPAAPATATAGASATVGTAVGAGLFDFGHRDGPADQALLQHPLGVAVLPDGSIAVADTYNGAIRRYASPAPDAPEGSVGEVTTLATGLAEPSGVVVEVAGDAIRLVVVESGAHRLTRIGLPAALAGELLDSGAHRTQRPVTDLAPGEVRLDVVFTPAVGQKYDDRYGPSTRLQVSATPPGLLLDGAGDDVALTRVLRLDPAVTEGVLHVTAHAASCDADPSVEYPACHLNAQDWGVPVRVVAGAASELTLPLHG
;
A
#
# COMPACT_ATOMS: atom_id res chain seq x y z
N MET A 1 0.53 42.08 29.65
CA MET A 1 -0.13 42.07 28.34
C MET A 1 -0.30 40.62 27.96
N THR A 2 -1.53 40.13 27.95
CA THR A 2 -1.85 38.75 27.62
C THR A 2 -1.62 38.52 26.13
N GLU A 3 -0.68 37.65 25.79
CA GLU A 3 -0.45 37.16 24.43
C GLU A 3 -1.73 36.50 23.94
N ARG A 4 -2.47 37.23 23.11
CA ARG A 4 -3.62 36.71 22.39
C ARG A 4 -3.03 35.89 21.25
N ALA A 5 -2.79 34.60 21.50
CA ALA A 5 -2.42 33.65 20.46
C ALA A 5 -3.36 33.89 19.26
N LEU A 6 -2.79 34.21 18.11
CA LEU A 6 -3.52 34.45 16.87
C LEU A 6 -4.23 33.14 16.52
N ARG A 7 -5.49 32.99 16.94
CA ARG A 7 -6.35 31.90 16.45
C ARG A 7 -6.50 32.13 14.95
N LEU A 8 -6.08 31.14 14.16
CA LEU A 8 -6.34 31.12 12.72
C LEU A 8 -7.85 31.38 12.48
N PRO A 9 -8.22 32.05 11.38
CA PRO A 9 -9.63 32.24 11.04
C PRO A 9 -10.34 30.88 11.00
N ARG A 10 -11.49 30.73 11.68
CA ARG A 10 -12.29 29.50 11.57
C ARG A 10 -12.78 29.36 10.13
N VAL A 11 -12.43 28.26 9.47
CA VAL A 11 -12.85 27.96 8.10
C VAL A 11 -14.10 27.08 8.15
N ARG A 12 -15.15 27.47 7.42
CA ARG A 12 -16.35 26.65 7.26
C ARG A 12 -16.05 25.50 6.31
N ALA A 13 -16.49 24.31 6.68
CA ALA A 13 -16.45 23.14 5.82
C ALA A 13 -17.28 23.37 4.54
N SER A 14 -16.71 23.04 3.37
CA SER A 14 -17.39 23.10 2.07
C SER A 14 -18.38 21.94 1.95
N GLU A 15 -19.52 22.15 1.28
CA GLU A 15 -20.49 21.06 1.08
C GLU A 15 -19.86 19.87 0.33
N LEU A 16 -20.33 18.67 0.65
CA LEU A 16 -19.85 17.42 0.06
C LEU A 16 -20.53 17.18 -1.28
N VAL A 17 -19.76 17.20 -2.36
CA VAL A 17 -20.25 17.08 -3.74
C VAL A 17 -19.53 15.94 -4.45
N GLY A 18 -20.31 14.99 -4.97
CA GLY A 18 -19.83 13.84 -5.72
C GLY A 18 -20.95 13.24 -6.57
N ARG A 19 -20.66 12.12 -7.23
CA ARG A 19 -21.60 11.39 -8.09
C ARG A 19 -22.73 10.72 -7.30
N GLY A 20 -22.44 10.26 -6.09
CA GLY A 20 -23.41 9.59 -5.24
C GLY A 20 -22.82 9.09 -3.93
N TRP A 21 -23.65 8.39 -3.15
CA TRP A 21 -23.31 7.86 -1.83
C TRP A 21 -23.49 6.35 -1.74
N LEU A 22 -22.55 5.67 -1.08
CA LEU A 22 -22.67 4.29 -0.62
C LEU A 22 -22.85 4.27 0.90
N ASN A 23 -23.40 3.17 1.42
CA ASN A 23 -23.64 2.96 2.85
C ASN A 23 -24.56 3.99 3.52
N THR A 24 -25.51 4.57 2.78
CA THR A 24 -26.49 5.56 3.31
C THR A 24 -27.95 5.16 3.11
N GLY A 25 -28.19 3.96 2.55
CA GLY A 25 -29.53 3.49 2.20
C GLY A 25 -30.15 4.24 1.02
N GLY A 26 -29.32 4.73 0.09
CA GLY A 26 -29.74 5.48 -1.09
C GLY A 26 -30.08 6.95 -0.83
N ARG A 27 -29.69 7.50 0.33
CA ARG A 27 -29.89 8.91 0.66
C ARG A 27 -28.60 9.69 0.44
N ASP A 28 -28.72 10.88 -0.14
CA ASP A 28 -27.64 11.86 -0.13
C ASP A 28 -27.47 12.41 1.29
N VAL A 29 -26.22 12.57 1.71
CA VAL A 29 -25.86 13.13 3.02
C VAL A 29 -25.27 14.53 2.81
N THR A 30 -25.74 15.51 3.57
CA THR A 30 -25.22 16.88 3.55
C THR A 30 -24.50 17.21 4.86
N LEU A 31 -23.62 18.22 4.86
CA LEU A 31 -23.02 18.73 6.10
C LEU A 31 -24.05 19.25 7.10
N ALA A 32 -25.25 19.65 6.64
CA ALA A 32 -26.34 20.05 7.52
C ALA A 32 -26.89 18.85 8.30
N ASP A 33 -26.99 17.67 7.69
CA ASP A 33 -27.46 16.43 8.34
C ASP A 33 -26.49 15.97 9.43
N LEU A 34 -25.21 16.33 9.31
CA LEU A 34 -24.13 15.97 10.25
C LEU A 34 -23.92 17.00 11.37
N ARG A 35 -24.73 18.07 11.44
CA ARG A 35 -24.63 19.09 12.49
C ARG A 35 -24.82 18.47 13.88
N GLY A 36 -23.93 18.82 14.79
CA GLY A 36 -23.88 18.27 16.13
C GLY A 36 -23.00 17.03 16.28
N LYS A 37 -22.38 16.54 15.20
CA LYS A 37 -21.40 15.43 15.23
C LYS A 37 -20.00 15.95 14.97
N VAL A 38 -19.00 15.28 15.54
CA VAL A 38 -17.64 15.38 14.99
C VAL A 38 -17.65 14.62 13.67
N VAL A 39 -17.11 15.20 12.61
CA VAL A 39 -17.01 14.55 11.30
C VAL A 39 -15.54 14.40 10.92
N VAL A 40 -15.14 13.21 10.51
CA VAL A 40 -13.82 12.96 9.91
C VAL A 40 -14.07 12.62 8.44
N LEU A 41 -13.59 13.48 7.54
CA LEU A 41 -13.52 13.16 6.12
C LEU A 41 -12.21 12.41 5.87
N ASP A 42 -12.29 11.24 5.26
CA ASP A 42 -11.14 10.45 4.82
C ASP A 42 -11.06 10.49 3.30
N PHE A 43 -10.11 11.24 2.74
CA PHE A 43 -9.88 11.31 1.31
C PHE A 43 -8.98 10.15 0.89
N TRP A 44 -9.59 9.12 0.30
CA TRP A 44 -8.94 7.83 0.08
C TRP A 44 -9.14 7.32 -1.35
N THR A 45 -8.33 6.35 -1.73
CA THR A 45 -8.44 5.59 -2.97
C THR A 45 -8.15 4.13 -2.64
N PHE A 46 -8.81 3.17 -3.31
CA PHE A 46 -8.84 1.79 -2.84
C PHE A 46 -7.65 0.92 -3.29
N CYS A 47 -6.79 1.46 -4.17
CA CYS A 47 -5.53 0.84 -4.55
C CYS A 47 -4.39 1.07 -3.53
N CYS A 48 -4.40 2.23 -2.84
CA CYS A 48 -3.26 2.74 -2.10
C CYS A 48 -3.15 2.10 -0.71
N ILE A 49 -2.04 1.44 -0.43
CA ILE A 49 -1.81 0.75 0.85
C ILE A 49 -1.89 1.67 2.06
N ASN A 50 -1.40 2.91 1.94
CA ASN A 50 -1.49 3.90 3.01
C ASN A 50 -2.95 4.24 3.36
N CYS A 51 -3.84 4.26 2.35
CA CYS A 51 -5.28 4.44 2.60
C CYS A 51 -5.86 3.23 3.32
N LEU A 52 -5.46 2.01 2.95
CA LEU A 52 -5.95 0.79 3.60
C LEU A 52 -5.53 0.71 5.06
N HIS A 53 -4.30 1.10 5.40
CA HIS A 53 -3.87 1.21 6.80
C HIS A 53 -4.71 2.23 7.58
N VAL A 54 -5.01 3.40 7.00
CA VAL A 54 -5.89 4.39 7.64
C VAL A 54 -7.32 3.85 7.83
N LEU A 55 -7.87 3.08 6.89
CA LEU A 55 -9.17 2.43 7.12
C LEU A 55 -9.15 1.57 8.38
N ASP A 56 -8.08 0.79 8.59
CA ASP A 56 -7.95 -0.06 9.77
C ASP A 56 -7.72 0.75 11.07
N GLU A 57 -6.96 1.83 11.03
CA GLU A 57 -6.85 2.80 12.14
C GLU A 57 -8.23 3.34 12.53
N LEU A 58 -9.01 3.78 11.54
CA LEU A 58 -10.30 4.42 11.74
C LEU A 58 -11.38 3.49 12.31
N ARG A 59 -11.30 2.16 12.11
CA ARG A 59 -12.27 1.19 12.66
C ARG A 59 -12.41 1.32 14.18
N THR A 60 -11.28 1.39 14.90
CA THR A 60 -11.27 1.46 16.37
C THR A 60 -11.90 2.78 16.85
N LEU A 61 -11.54 3.88 16.19
CA LEU A 61 -12.08 5.21 16.48
C LEU A 61 -13.59 5.27 16.22
N GLU A 62 -14.05 4.71 15.09
CA GLU A 62 -15.45 4.63 14.70
C GLU A 62 -16.26 3.85 15.73
N GLU A 63 -15.79 2.68 16.17
CA GLU A 63 -16.47 1.86 17.18
C GLU A 63 -16.58 2.60 18.53
N GLN A 64 -15.50 3.23 18.98
CA GLN A 64 -15.44 3.91 20.27
C GLN A 64 -16.34 5.15 20.33
N TYR A 65 -16.42 5.92 19.25
CA TYR A 65 -17.11 7.21 19.21
C TYR A 65 -18.38 7.21 18.34
N ARG A 66 -18.90 6.04 17.96
CA ARG A 66 -20.06 5.88 17.04
C ARG A 66 -21.29 6.72 17.35
N ASP A 67 -21.48 7.13 18.61
CA ASP A 67 -22.64 7.90 19.02
C ASP A 67 -22.43 9.42 18.84
N VAL A 68 -21.23 9.89 18.53
CA VAL A 68 -20.86 11.32 18.39
C VAL A 68 -19.98 11.64 17.18
N LEU A 69 -19.35 10.63 16.60
CA LEU A 69 -18.48 10.72 15.43
C LEU A 69 -19.19 10.14 14.20
N VAL A 70 -19.00 10.80 13.06
CA VAL A 70 -19.32 10.24 11.73
C VAL A 70 -18.06 10.32 10.88
N ILE A 71 -17.59 9.17 10.41
CA ILE A 71 -16.55 9.11 9.39
C ILE A 71 -17.24 9.17 8.02
N VAL A 72 -16.66 9.88 7.06
CA VAL A 72 -17.09 9.89 5.67
C VAL A 72 -15.88 9.60 4.80
N GLY A 73 -15.87 8.44 4.15
CA GLY A 73 -14.86 8.13 3.13
C GLY A 73 -15.17 8.90 1.86
N VAL A 74 -14.35 9.88 1.50
CA VAL A 74 -14.43 10.61 0.22
C VAL A 74 -13.54 9.90 -0.79
N HIS A 75 -14.12 8.95 -1.52
CA HIS A 75 -13.39 8.15 -2.50
C HIS A 75 -13.00 9.01 -3.71
N SER A 76 -11.70 9.20 -3.89
CA SER A 76 -11.07 10.10 -4.86
C SER A 76 -10.07 9.30 -5.69
N PRO A 77 -10.46 8.77 -6.87
CA PRO A 77 -9.72 7.72 -7.57
C PRO A 77 -8.34 8.14 -8.08
N LYS A 78 -7.34 7.24 -7.99
CA LYS A 78 -6.03 7.38 -8.64
C LYS A 78 -6.04 6.80 -10.07
N PHE A 79 -6.60 5.61 -10.25
CA PHE A 79 -6.68 4.89 -11.53
C PHE A 79 -8.05 5.03 -12.19
N LEU A 80 -8.09 4.77 -13.51
CA LEU A 80 -9.34 4.80 -14.28
C LEU A 80 -10.37 3.80 -13.76
N HIS A 81 -9.92 2.59 -13.43
CA HIS A 81 -10.77 1.52 -12.87
C HIS A 81 -11.47 1.96 -11.57
N GLU A 82 -10.78 2.74 -10.73
CA GLU A 82 -11.35 3.20 -9.46
C GLU A 82 -12.51 4.18 -9.64
N ALA A 83 -12.61 4.85 -10.79
CA ALA A 83 -13.73 5.73 -11.11
C ALA A 83 -15.02 4.96 -11.50
N ASP A 84 -14.95 3.65 -11.73
CA ASP A 84 -16.12 2.80 -11.97
C ASP A 84 -16.92 2.62 -10.66
N PRO A 85 -18.21 3.02 -10.61
CA PRO A 85 -19.02 2.88 -9.40
C PRO A 85 -19.20 1.41 -8.97
N VAL A 86 -19.12 0.44 -9.89
CA VAL A 86 -19.19 -0.98 -9.57
C VAL A 86 -17.91 -1.44 -8.88
N ALA A 87 -16.75 -1.01 -9.35
CA ALA A 87 -15.46 -1.29 -8.73
C ALA A 87 -15.38 -0.65 -7.33
N LEU A 88 -15.83 0.60 -7.18
CA LEU A 88 -15.93 1.26 -5.87
C LEU A 88 -16.82 0.48 -4.90
N ALA A 89 -18.01 0.06 -5.33
CA ALA A 89 -18.89 -0.74 -4.48
C ALA A 89 -18.25 -2.08 -4.06
N ALA A 90 -17.53 -2.74 -4.97
CA ALA A 90 -16.79 -3.95 -4.68
C ALA A 90 -15.63 -3.71 -3.69
N ALA A 91 -14.92 -2.59 -3.79
CA ALA A 91 -13.84 -2.22 -2.87
C ALA A 91 -14.37 -1.90 -1.46
N VAL A 92 -15.48 -1.16 -1.37
CA VAL A 92 -16.18 -0.88 -0.10
C VAL A 92 -16.59 -2.19 0.59
N ASP A 93 -17.08 -3.17 -0.17
CA ASP A 93 -17.41 -4.51 0.33
C ASP A 93 -16.14 -5.27 0.76
N ARG A 94 -15.12 -5.33 -0.11
CA ARG A 94 -13.85 -6.04 0.12
C ARG A 94 -13.18 -5.65 1.43
N TYR A 95 -12.99 -4.37 1.64
CA TYR A 95 -12.32 -3.84 2.83
C TYR A 95 -13.26 -3.68 4.03
N GLU A 96 -14.54 -4.04 3.87
CA GLU A 96 -15.58 -3.93 4.89
C GLU A 96 -15.69 -2.52 5.47
N VAL A 97 -15.76 -1.51 4.59
CA VAL A 97 -15.91 -0.10 5.01
C VAL A 97 -17.29 0.10 5.64
N ARG A 98 -17.31 0.48 6.93
CA ARG A 98 -18.54 0.58 7.76
C ARG A 98 -19.03 2.00 8.04
N HIS A 99 -18.56 2.96 7.26
CA HIS A 99 -19.04 4.33 7.25
C HIS A 99 -19.65 4.72 5.89
N PRO A 100 -20.40 5.84 5.82
CA PRO A 100 -20.78 6.47 4.57
C PRO A 100 -19.59 6.72 3.64
N VAL A 101 -19.78 6.47 2.34
CA VAL A 101 -18.76 6.75 1.32
C VAL A 101 -19.34 7.67 0.26
N LEU A 102 -18.69 8.81 0.03
CA LEU A 102 -18.95 9.70 -1.09
C LEU A 102 -18.08 9.30 -2.28
N ASP A 103 -18.72 9.10 -3.43
CA ASP A 103 -18.05 8.82 -4.69
C ASP A 103 -17.70 10.13 -5.41
N ASP A 104 -16.43 10.54 -5.36
CA ASP A 104 -15.91 11.82 -5.92
C ASP A 104 -14.95 11.58 -7.11
N PRO A 105 -15.43 11.04 -8.25
CA PRO A 105 -14.57 10.65 -9.37
C PRO A 105 -13.94 11.85 -10.09
N ASP A 106 -14.53 13.04 -9.95
CA ASP A 106 -14.07 14.29 -10.56
C ASP A 106 -13.19 15.13 -9.61
N LEU A 107 -12.83 14.60 -8.43
CA LEU A 107 -12.02 15.26 -7.40
C LEU A 107 -12.57 16.64 -6.99
N THR A 108 -13.89 16.80 -6.97
CA THR A 108 -14.57 18.06 -6.65
C THR A 108 -14.48 18.37 -5.16
N THR A 109 -14.87 17.41 -4.31
CA THR A 109 -14.75 17.54 -2.86
C THR A 109 -13.28 17.52 -2.45
N TRP A 110 -12.46 16.66 -3.06
CA TRP A 110 -11.00 16.66 -2.89
C TRP A 110 -10.40 18.06 -3.06
N SER A 111 -10.76 18.74 -4.15
CA SER A 111 -10.27 20.09 -4.46
C SER A 111 -10.83 21.15 -3.50
N ALA A 112 -12.10 21.05 -3.12
CA ALA A 112 -12.76 21.99 -2.21
C ALA A 112 -12.15 21.98 -0.79
N TYR A 113 -11.57 20.85 -0.39
CA TYR A 113 -10.85 20.68 0.88
C TYR A 113 -9.34 20.78 0.71
N THR A 114 -8.84 21.11 -0.47
CA THR A 114 -7.40 21.24 -0.75
C THR A 114 -6.61 19.99 -0.37
N ALA A 115 -7.20 18.80 -0.50
CA ALA A 115 -6.47 17.55 -0.33
C ALA A 115 -5.34 17.44 -1.38
N ARG A 116 -4.21 16.85 -0.98
CA ARG A 116 -2.98 16.79 -1.80
C ARG A 116 -2.26 15.45 -1.73
N ALA A 117 -2.63 14.57 -0.80
CA ALA A 117 -2.03 13.25 -0.62
C ALA A 117 -3.11 12.23 -0.32
N TRP A 118 -2.88 10.99 -0.73
CA TRP A 118 -3.69 9.86 -0.31
C TRP A 118 -2.95 9.13 0.83
N PRO A 119 -3.60 8.89 1.97
CA PRO A 119 -4.86 9.49 2.42
C PRO A 119 -4.68 10.94 2.90
N THR A 120 -5.79 11.67 3.02
CA THR A 120 -5.86 12.93 3.79
C THR A 120 -7.10 12.91 4.67
N LEU A 121 -6.92 13.18 5.96
CA LEU A 121 -7.98 13.27 6.95
C LEU A 121 -8.31 14.74 7.24
N VAL A 122 -9.60 15.07 7.28
CA VAL A 122 -10.09 16.41 7.65
C VAL A 122 -11.09 16.28 8.78
N VAL A 123 -10.82 16.94 9.90
CA VAL A 123 -11.71 16.92 11.06
C VAL A 123 -12.56 18.19 11.08
N ILE A 124 -13.88 18.01 11.20
CA ILE A 124 -14.89 19.06 11.25
C ILE A 124 -15.59 18.99 12.61
N ASP A 125 -15.69 20.14 13.28
CA ASP A 125 -16.38 20.26 14.56
C ASP A 125 -17.92 20.16 14.42
N PRO A 126 -18.66 19.89 15.51
CA PRO A 126 -20.13 19.84 15.54
C PRO A 126 -20.85 21.08 14.98
N GLU A 127 -20.19 22.24 14.98
CA GLU A 127 -20.75 23.48 14.44
C GLU A 127 -20.50 23.65 12.93
N GLY A 128 -19.61 22.85 12.33
CA GLY A 128 -19.30 22.85 10.90
C GLY A 128 -18.03 23.58 10.48
N TYR A 129 -17.07 23.69 11.38
CA TYR A 129 -15.78 24.30 11.07
C TYR A 129 -14.70 23.24 10.96
N VAL A 130 -13.82 23.39 9.97
CA VAL A 130 -12.62 22.57 9.86
C VAL A 130 -11.69 22.93 11.01
N VAL A 131 -11.25 21.93 11.76
CA VAL A 131 -10.38 22.08 12.94
C VAL A 131 -9.05 21.36 12.82
N ALA A 132 -8.92 20.39 11.90
CA ALA A 132 -7.65 19.77 11.59
C ALA A 132 -7.60 19.24 10.14
N HIS A 133 -6.39 19.18 9.61
CA HIS A 133 -6.01 18.50 8.37
C HIS A 133 -4.78 17.63 8.70
N MET A 134 -4.81 16.37 8.29
CA MET A 134 -3.71 15.42 8.50
C MET A 134 -3.51 14.67 7.19
N ALA A 135 -2.30 14.67 6.64
CA ALA A 135 -1.98 13.95 5.41
C ALA A 135 -1.18 12.69 5.75
N GLY A 136 -1.32 11.64 4.95
CA GLY A 136 -0.66 10.35 5.19
C GLY A 136 -1.34 9.51 6.28
N GLU A 137 -0.66 8.44 6.68
CA GLU A 137 -1.09 7.45 7.67
C GLU A 137 -0.47 7.68 9.06
N GLY A 138 -0.91 6.93 10.08
CA GLY A 138 -0.33 6.96 11.43
C GLY A 138 -0.90 8.02 12.37
N HIS A 139 -2.11 8.50 12.12
CA HIS A 139 -2.71 9.63 12.87
C HIS A 139 -3.70 9.21 13.95
N LEU A 140 -3.95 7.91 14.15
CA LEU A 140 -4.93 7.40 15.11
C LEU A 140 -4.84 8.07 16.49
N HIS A 141 -3.65 8.13 17.10
CA HIS A 141 -3.47 8.73 18.42
C HIS A 141 -3.90 10.22 18.44
N ASN A 142 -3.48 10.98 17.43
CA ASN A 142 -3.82 12.39 17.29
C ASN A 142 -5.32 12.60 17.11
N LEU A 143 -5.98 11.72 16.33
CA LEU A 143 -7.42 11.71 16.15
C LEU A 143 -8.16 11.41 17.46
N GLU A 144 -7.74 10.39 18.22
CA GLU A 144 -8.36 10.04 19.50
C GLU A 144 -8.34 11.21 20.49
N VAL A 145 -7.18 11.88 20.61
CA VAL A 145 -7.01 13.06 21.47
C VAL A 145 -7.94 14.19 21.00
N LEU A 146 -7.91 14.52 19.70
CA LEU A 146 -8.70 15.61 19.15
C LEU A 146 -10.21 15.36 19.27
N VAL A 147 -10.67 14.15 18.96
CA VAL A 147 -12.09 13.79 19.07
C VAL A 147 -12.55 13.88 20.53
N ALA A 148 -11.76 13.37 21.48
CA ALA A 148 -12.09 13.47 22.90
C ALA A 148 -12.20 14.93 23.36
N GLU A 149 -11.31 15.81 22.91
CA GLU A 149 -11.35 17.24 23.21
C GLU A 149 -12.59 17.92 22.63
N LEU A 150 -12.91 17.66 21.35
CA LEU A 150 -14.10 18.20 20.68
C LEU A 150 -15.38 17.74 21.37
N VAL A 151 -15.48 16.47 21.76
CA VAL A 151 -16.63 15.94 22.49
C VAL A 151 -16.84 16.73 23.78
N ARG A 152 -15.82 16.86 24.64
CA ARG A 152 -15.96 17.64 25.89
C ARG A 152 -16.34 19.09 25.64
N ALA A 153 -15.71 19.75 24.67
CA ALA A 153 -15.93 21.16 24.38
C ALA A 153 -17.35 21.42 23.87
N HIS A 154 -17.83 20.59 22.95
CA HIS A 154 -19.15 20.74 22.35
C HIS A 154 -20.29 20.21 23.23
N GLU A 155 -20.04 19.27 24.14
CA GLU A 155 -20.96 18.95 25.23
C GLU A 155 -21.15 20.14 26.17
N ALA A 156 -20.06 20.75 26.63
CA ALA A 156 -20.13 21.92 27.51
C ALA A 156 -20.84 23.11 26.85
N ALA A 157 -20.65 23.27 25.53
CA ALA A 157 -21.32 24.31 24.74
C ALA A 157 -22.78 23.96 24.35
N GLY A 158 -23.24 22.72 24.59
CA GLY A 158 -24.57 22.27 24.20
C GLY A 158 -24.77 22.16 22.68
N THR A 159 -23.69 21.97 21.92
CA THR A 159 -23.71 21.85 20.45
C THR A 159 -23.45 20.43 19.95
N LEU A 160 -23.16 19.47 20.85
CA LEU A 160 -22.98 18.06 20.50
C LEU A 160 -24.31 17.30 20.55
N HIS A 161 -24.55 16.45 19.55
CA HIS A 161 -25.71 15.56 19.44
C HIS A 161 -25.28 14.09 19.49
N ARG A 162 -25.80 13.34 20.48
CA ARG A 162 -25.57 11.89 20.61
C ARG A 162 -26.64 11.08 19.86
N GLY A 163 -26.25 9.98 19.21
CA GLY A 163 -27.16 9.09 18.45
C GLY A 163 -26.51 8.48 17.20
N ASP A 164 -27.27 7.71 16.43
CA ASP A 164 -26.74 7.04 15.23
C ASP A 164 -26.44 8.03 14.09
N GLY A 165 -25.43 7.69 13.28
CA GLY A 165 -25.08 8.39 12.04
C GLY A 165 -25.93 7.94 10.84
N PRO A 166 -25.66 8.46 9.63
CA PRO A 166 -26.42 8.12 8.43
C PRO A 166 -26.05 6.76 7.83
N TYR A 167 -25.12 6.01 8.44
CA TYR A 167 -24.67 4.70 7.98
C TYR A 167 -25.83 3.70 7.89
N VAL A 168 -25.88 2.99 6.77
CA VAL A 168 -26.75 1.84 6.54
C VAL A 168 -25.87 0.72 5.99
N PRO A 169 -25.79 -0.43 6.66
CA PRO A 169 -24.97 -1.54 6.19
C PRO A 169 -25.48 -2.07 4.85
N PRO A 170 -24.59 -2.49 3.94
CA PRO A 170 -24.98 -3.14 2.70
C PRO A 170 -25.58 -4.53 2.98
N GLU A 171 -26.30 -5.08 1.99
CA GLU A 171 -26.80 -6.45 2.08
C GLU A 171 -25.61 -7.44 2.08
N PRO A 172 -25.56 -8.40 3.01
CA PRO A 172 -24.50 -9.40 3.02
C PRO A 172 -24.53 -10.26 1.76
N THR A 173 -23.39 -10.36 1.07
CA THR A 173 -23.17 -11.32 -0.01
C THR A 173 -22.69 -12.65 0.57
N SER A 174 -23.22 -13.77 0.05
CA SER A 174 -22.82 -15.12 0.43
C SER A 174 -22.23 -15.86 -0.76
N GLY A 175 -21.19 -16.65 -0.54
CA GLY A 175 -20.51 -17.42 -1.58
C GLY A 175 -19.49 -18.38 -1.00
N THR A 176 -18.94 -19.27 -1.83
CA THR A 176 -17.86 -20.18 -1.43
C THR A 176 -16.59 -19.40 -1.09
N LEU A 177 -16.23 -18.45 -1.96
CA LEU A 177 -15.14 -17.50 -1.79
C LEU A 177 -15.72 -16.09 -1.71
N ARG A 178 -14.95 -15.16 -1.16
CA ARG A 178 -15.24 -13.74 -1.13
C ARG A 178 -13.93 -12.96 -1.32
N PHE A 179 -13.76 -12.31 -2.47
CA PHE A 179 -12.53 -11.60 -2.85
C PHE A 179 -11.26 -12.45 -2.62
N PRO A 180 -11.15 -13.65 -3.21
CA PRO A 180 -9.96 -14.46 -3.08
C PRO A 180 -8.75 -13.71 -3.62
N ALA A 181 -7.64 -13.74 -2.88
CA ALA A 181 -6.43 -12.99 -3.20
C ALA A 181 -5.42 -13.80 -4.00
N LYS A 182 -5.13 -15.01 -3.55
CA LYS A 182 -4.11 -15.91 -4.12
C LYS A 182 -4.58 -17.36 -4.02
N ALA A 183 -4.07 -18.21 -4.90
CA ALA A 183 -4.25 -19.65 -4.81
C ALA A 183 -2.92 -20.38 -5.10
N ILE A 184 -2.78 -21.58 -4.53
CA ILE A 184 -1.72 -22.54 -4.84
C ILE A 184 -2.33 -23.92 -5.10
N ALA A 185 -1.72 -24.70 -5.99
CA ALA A 185 -2.08 -26.10 -6.17
C ALA A 185 -1.40 -26.97 -5.11
N LEU A 186 -2.12 -27.92 -4.53
CA LEU A 186 -1.61 -28.91 -3.59
C LEU A 186 -1.34 -30.25 -4.30
N ALA A 187 -0.47 -31.09 -3.72
CA ALA A 187 -0.07 -32.37 -4.31
C ALA A 187 -1.24 -33.35 -4.56
N GLY A 188 -2.37 -33.19 -3.86
CA GLY A 188 -3.60 -33.97 -4.06
C GLY A 188 -4.47 -33.48 -5.22
N GLY A 189 -4.07 -32.43 -5.93
CA GLY A 189 -4.86 -31.79 -7.00
C GLY A 189 -5.90 -30.79 -6.49
N THR A 190 -6.02 -30.60 -5.17
CA THR A 190 -6.83 -29.54 -4.57
C THR A 190 -6.13 -28.17 -4.68
N PHE A 191 -6.88 -27.09 -4.48
CA PHE A 191 -6.34 -25.74 -4.41
C PHE A 191 -6.48 -25.20 -2.99
N LEU A 192 -5.42 -24.62 -2.44
CA LEU A 192 -5.56 -23.77 -1.26
C LEU A 192 -5.66 -22.32 -1.72
N VAL A 193 -6.71 -21.64 -1.30
CA VAL A 193 -7.04 -20.27 -1.68
C VAL A 193 -7.01 -19.38 -0.43
N ALA A 194 -6.33 -18.25 -0.54
CA ALA A 194 -6.40 -17.19 0.44
C ALA A 194 -7.70 -16.41 0.20
N ASP A 195 -8.71 -16.72 1.01
CA ASP A 195 -10.07 -16.20 0.89
C ASP A 195 -10.17 -14.90 1.70
N ALA A 196 -9.52 -13.84 1.20
CA ALA A 196 -9.23 -12.62 1.94
C ALA A 196 -10.47 -11.98 2.56
N GLY A 197 -11.57 -11.90 1.80
CA GLY A 197 -12.85 -11.34 2.25
C GLY A 197 -13.63 -12.24 3.20
N HIS A 198 -13.22 -13.49 3.43
CA HIS A 198 -13.70 -14.33 4.52
C HIS A 198 -12.66 -14.52 5.63
N HIS A 199 -11.55 -13.77 5.61
CA HIS A 199 -10.50 -13.80 6.64
C HIS A 199 -10.07 -15.23 7.03
N SER A 200 -9.91 -16.08 6.01
CA SER A 200 -9.61 -17.50 6.17
C SER A 200 -8.97 -18.07 4.92
N LEU A 201 -8.54 -19.32 4.98
CA LEU A 201 -8.11 -20.10 3.82
C LEU A 201 -9.20 -21.09 3.45
N ALA A 202 -9.44 -21.25 2.15
CA ALA A 202 -10.37 -22.22 1.59
C ALA A 202 -9.61 -23.29 0.81
N GLU A 203 -9.75 -24.55 1.20
CA GLU A 203 -9.29 -25.67 0.37
C GLU A 203 -10.42 -26.07 -0.57
N LEU A 204 -10.18 -26.00 -1.89
CA LEU A 204 -11.13 -26.35 -2.94
C LEU A 204 -10.72 -27.66 -3.61
N ALA A 205 -11.72 -28.41 -4.06
CA ALA A 205 -11.51 -29.64 -4.83
C ALA A 205 -10.82 -29.32 -6.18
N PRO A 206 -10.37 -30.34 -6.94
CA PRO A 206 -9.72 -30.12 -8.24
C PRO A 206 -10.58 -29.38 -9.27
N ASP A 207 -11.89 -29.28 -9.07
CA ASP A 207 -12.80 -28.45 -9.87
C ASP A 207 -12.66 -26.95 -9.58
N GLY A 208 -11.92 -26.54 -8.54
CA GLY A 208 -11.71 -25.13 -8.17
C GLY A 208 -12.98 -24.42 -7.67
N GLU A 209 -14.04 -25.17 -7.35
CA GLU A 209 -15.36 -24.64 -6.98
C GLU A 209 -15.89 -25.29 -5.69
N THR A 210 -15.72 -26.60 -5.54
CA THR A 210 -16.26 -27.34 -4.40
C THR A 210 -15.38 -27.13 -3.16
N LEU A 211 -15.92 -26.52 -2.11
CA LEU A 211 -15.23 -26.36 -0.84
C LEU A 211 -15.01 -27.72 -0.15
N VAL A 212 -13.75 -28.04 0.13
CA VAL A 212 -13.34 -29.23 0.91
C VAL A 212 -13.35 -28.90 2.40
N ARG A 213 -12.70 -27.80 2.79
CA ARG A 213 -12.67 -27.30 4.17
C ARG A 213 -12.21 -25.84 4.22
N ARG A 214 -12.37 -25.24 5.41
CA ARG A 214 -11.88 -23.90 5.74
C ARG A 214 -10.87 -23.98 6.88
N ILE A 215 -9.88 -23.09 6.86
CA ILE A 215 -8.90 -22.89 7.94
C ILE A 215 -8.94 -21.42 8.33
N GLY A 216 -9.32 -21.14 9.57
CA GLY A 216 -9.58 -19.80 10.11
C GLY A 216 -11.06 -19.62 10.44
N SER A 217 -11.33 -19.02 11.60
CA SER A 217 -12.67 -18.72 12.13
C SER A 217 -13.48 -17.74 11.28
N GLY A 218 -12.84 -17.03 10.36
CA GLY A 218 -13.41 -15.95 9.57
C GLY A 218 -13.59 -14.63 10.32
N MET A 219 -13.16 -14.56 11.57
CA MET A 219 -13.04 -13.30 12.30
C MET A 219 -11.64 -12.72 12.14
N ARG A 220 -11.57 -11.39 11.98
CA ARG A 220 -10.30 -10.65 11.95
C ARG A 220 -9.51 -10.81 13.26
N GLY A 221 -8.17 -10.79 13.12
CA GLY A 221 -7.22 -10.69 14.22
C GLY A 221 -6.10 -11.73 14.15
N PRO A 222 -5.07 -11.62 15.01
CA PRO A 222 -3.82 -12.39 14.87
C PRO A 222 -3.80 -13.71 15.67
N ALA A 223 -4.95 -14.22 16.09
CA ALA A 223 -5.00 -15.39 16.96
C ALA A 223 -4.47 -16.65 16.25
N ASP A 224 -3.53 -17.35 16.87
CA ASP A 224 -3.08 -18.69 16.50
C ASP A 224 -4.07 -19.75 17.01
N GLY A 225 -3.97 -20.98 16.50
CA GLY A 225 -4.79 -22.09 16.99
C GLY A 225 -5.11 -23.14 15.94
N GLY A 226 -6.13 -23.95 16.24
CA GLY A 226 -6.68 -24.92 15.30
C GLY A 226 -7.48 -24.24 14.16
N PRO A 227 -7.98 -25.02 13.20
CA PRO A 227 -8.65 -24.49 12.01
C PRO A 227 -9.92 -23.69 12.30
N ASP A 228 -10.57 -23.88 13.44
CA ASP A 228 -11.77 -23.13 13.83
C ASP A 228 -11.49 -21.95 14.78
N ASP A 229 -10.30 -21.91 15.39
CA ASP A 229 -9.92 -20.91 16.40
C ASP A 229 -9.02 -19.81 15.84
N ALA A 230 -8.15 -20.19 14.90
CA ALA A 230 -7.21 -19.27 14.28
C ALA A 230 -7.96 -18.12 13.60
N ARG A 231 -7.37 -16.94 13.64
CA ARG A 231 -7.89 -15.73 12.99
C ARG A 231 -6.86 -15.24 12.00
N PHE A 232 -7.32 -14.86 10.82
CA PHE A 232 -6.55 -14.12 9.83
C PHE A 232 -7.18 -12.74 9.66
N SER A 233 -6.49 -11.83 9.00
CA SER A 233 -7.05 -10.55 8.60
C SER A 233 -6.58 -10.27 7.18
N GLU A 234 -7.50 -10.52 6.23
CA GLU A 234 -7.24 -10.42 4.78
C GLU A 234 -5.96 -11.15 4.33
N PRO A 235 -5.88 -12.48 4.50
CA PRO A 235 -4.73 -13.23 4.03
C PRO A 235 -4.59 -13.12 2.51
N ASN A 236 -3.37 -12.86 2.02
CA ASN A 236 -3.03 -12.77 0.60
C ASN A 236 -2.09 -13.91 0.17
N GLY A 237 -0.79 -13.65 0.05
CA GLY A 237 0.21 -14.57 -0.47
C GLY A 237 0.23 -15.94 0.19
N LEU A 238 0.41 -16.98 -0.63
CA LEU A 238 0.56 -18.37 -0.20
C LEU A 238 1.79 -18.99 -0.87
N CYS A 239 2.66 -19.62 -0.08
CA CYS A 239 3.76 -20.40 -0.62
C CYS A 239 3.85 -21.75 0.09
N LEU A 240 3.96 -22.84 -0.68
CA LEU A 240 4.34 -24.13 -0.11
C LEU A 240 5.77 -24.05 0.44
N VAL A 241 5.96 -24.59 1.63
CA VAL A 241 7.30 -24.85 2.17
C VAL A 241 7.94 -25.98 1.35
N PRO A 242 9.22 -25.86 0.96
CA PRO A 242 9.95 -26.95 0.32
C PRO A 242 9.84 -28.25 1.11
N ASP A 243 9.65 -29.37 0.41
CA ASP A 243 9.38 -30.67 1.03
C ASP A 243 10.45 -31.05 2.07
N GLU A 244 11.71 -30.75 1.78
CA GLU A 244 12.86 -30.99 2.63
C GLU A 244 12.88 -30.16 3.93
N LEU A 245 12.18 -29.01 3.97
CA LEU A 245 12.13 -28.13 5.14
C LEU A 245 10.91 -28.38 6.03
N ARG A 246 9.82 -28.95 5.50
CA ARG A 246 8.53 -29.09 6.22
C ARG A 246 8.66 -29.80 7.57
N ALA A 247 9.47 -30.86 7.63
CA ALA A 247 9.67 -31.62 8.87
C ALA A 247 10.43 -30.81 9.94
N GLU A 248 11.37 -29.96 9.51
CA GLU A 248 12.18 -29.13 10.40
C GLU A 248 11.38 -27.92 10.91
N VAL A 249 10.62 -27.26 10.03
CA VAL A 249 9.89 -26.04 10.37
C VAL A 249 8.49 -26.32 10.96
N GLY A 250 7.91 -27.49 10.70
CA GLY A 250 6.68 -27.97 11.34
C GLY A 250 5.37 -27.45 10.74
N TYR A 251 5.41 -26.81 9.57
CA TYR A 251 4.25 -26.34 8.80
C TYR A 251 4.49 -26.55 7.29
N ASP A 252 3.41 -26.55 6.51
CA ASP A 252 3.41 -26.93 5.09
C ASP A 252 3.26 -25.72 4.15
N VAL A 253 2.60 -24.66 4.62
CA VAL A 253 2.32 -23.44 3.85
C VAL A 253 2.71 -22.22 4.68
N LEU A 254 3.41 -21.28 4.07
CA LEU A 254 3.60 -19.93 4.59
C LEU A 254 2.56 -18.99 3.99
N VAL A 255 1.91 -18.19 4.84
CA VAL A 255 0.84 -17.26 4.48
C VAL A 255 1.28 -15.84 4.83
N ALA A 256 1.14 -14.92 3.88
CA ALA A 256 1.17 -13.49 4.13
C ALA A 256 -0.21 -13.05 4.66
N ASP A 257 -0.30 -12.78 5.96
CA ASP A 257 -1.53 -12.37 6.63
C ASP A 257 -1.53 -10.85 6.78
N THR A 258 -1.98 -10.21 5.71
CA THR A 258 -1.59 -8.85 5.34
C THR A 258 -1.97 -7.82 6.39
N VAL A 259 -3.24 -7.78 6.80
CA VAL A 259 -3.74 -6.78 7.77
C VAL A 259 -3.37 -7.15 9.21
N ASN A 260 -2.97 -8.40 9.46
CA ASN A 260 -2.35 -8.74 10.74
C ASN A 260 -0.86 -8.39 10.79
N HIS A 261 -0.27 -7.86 9.71
CA HIS A 261 1.15 -7.51 9.65
C HIS A 261 2.05 -8.69 10.08
N ALA A 262 1.70 -9.89 9.63
CA ALA A 262 2.31 -11.13 10.09
C ALA A 262 2.49 -12.16 8.99
N LEU A 263 3.45 -13.08 9.19
CA LEU A 263 3.54 -14.32 8.42
C LEU A 263 3.04 -15.48 9.27
N ARG A 264 2.22 -16.35 8.68
CA ARG A 264 1.58 -17.48 9.38
C ARG A 264 2.02 -18.79 8.75
N GLY A 265 2.49 -19.72 9.56
CA GLY A 265 2.73 -21.11 9.18
C GLY A 265 1.46 -21.93 9.36
N VAL A 266 1.04 -22.65 8.31
CA VAL A 266 -0.15 -23.51 8.31
C VAL A 266 0.26 -24.96 8.10
N ARG A 267 -0.16 -25.83 9.01
CA ARG A 267 -0.02 -27.29 8.85
C ARG A 267 -1.26 -27.86 8.21
N LEU A 268 -1.14 -28.40 7.00
CA LEU A 268 -2.26 -28.92 6.22
C LEU A 268 -2.87 -30.18 6.84
N ALA A 269 -2.10 -30.97 7.58
CA ALA A 269 -2.60 -32.22 8.17
C ALA A 269 -3.76 -32.02 9.15
N ASP A 270 -3.73 -30.93 9.94
CA ASP A 270 -4.71 -30.65 11.00
C ASP A 270 -5.31 -29.23 10.93
N GLY A 271 -4.78 -28.36 10.06
CA GLY A 271 -5.22 -26.98 9.92
C GLY A 271 -4.70 -26.04 11.02
N THR A 272 -3.71 -26.45 11.80
CA THR A 272 -3.09 -25.59 12.82
C THR A 272 -2.38 -24.41 12.17
N VAL A 273 -2.59 -23.22 12.74
CA VAL A 273 -1.98 -21.96 12.32
C VAL A 273 -1.09 -21.41 13.43
N THR A 274 0.11 -20.95 13.08
CA THR A 274 1.07 -20.35 14.02
C THR A 274 1.69 -19.10 13.41
N THR A 275 1.86 -18.05 14.20
CA THR A 275 2.57 -16.85 13.79
C THR A 275 4.07 -17.11 13.80
N VAL A 276 4.74 -16.88 12.67
CA VAL A 276 6.17 -17.19 12.49
C VAL A 276 7.04 -15.96 12.22
N ALA A 277 6.43 -14.84 11.83
CA ALA A 277 7.08 -13.54 11.74
C ALA A 277 6.06 -12.41 11.94
N GLY A 278 6.53 -11.25 12.38
CA GLY A 278 5.68 -10.10 12.70
C GLY A 278 5.15 -10.13 14.13
N THR A 279 4.82 -8.95 14.64
CA THR A 279 4.33 -8.75 16.02
C THR A 279 2.81 -8.62 16.11
N GLY A 280 2.12 -8.50 14.97
CA GLY A 280 0.71 -8.12 14.91
C GLY A 280 0.47 -6.61 14.77
N GLU A 281 1.53 -5.79 14.78
CA GLU A 281 1.47 -4.34 14.66
C GLU A 281 2.16 -3.88 13.36
N GLN A 282 1.68 -2.76 12.79
CA GLN A 282 2.21 -2.17 11.58
C GLN A 282 3.60 -1.55 11.79
N TYR A 283 4.53 -1.87 10.89
CA TYR A 283 5.79 -1.15 10.76
C TYR A 283 5.51 0.25 10.20
N MET A 284 5.84 1.29 10.96
CA MET A 284 5.67 2.68 10.56
C MET A 284 6.99 3.22 10.00
N VAL A 285 6.98 3.71 8.75
CA VAL A 285 8.16 4.34 8.14
C VAL A 285 8.53 5.59 8.95
N GLY A 286 9.80 5.69 9.34
CA GLY A 286 10.28 6.75 10.25
C GLY A 286 9.95 6.51 11.73
N GLY A 287 9.18 5.48 12.07
CA GLY A 287 8.89 5.08 13.44
C GLY A 287 10.15 4.63 14.19
N ALA A 288 10.22 4.95 15.49
CA ALA A 288 11.38 4.64 16.33
C ALA A 288 11.26 3.29 17.06
N ASP A 289 10.10 2.64 17.01
CA ASP A 289 9.74 1.49 17.85
C ASP A 289 9.25 0.27 17.04
N ASN A 290 9.67 0.17 15.78
CA ASN A 290 9.35 -0.96 14.90
C ASN A 290 9.94 -2.30 15.34
N VAL A 291 10.90 -2.29 16.28
CA VAL A 291 11.47 -3.49 16.89
C VAL A 291 11.08 -3.53 18.37
N VAL A 292 10.46 -4.62 18.82
CA VAL A 292 10.07 -4.86 20.21
C VAL A 292 11.30 -5.11 21.06
N ALA A 293 11.50 -4.30 22.11
CA ALA A 293 12.57 -4.52 23.07
C ALA A 293 12.27 -5.72 23.96
N ARG A 294 13.24 -6.63 24.08
CA ARG A 294 13.15 -7.75 25.04
C ARG A 294 13.65 -7.30 26.42
N PRO A 295 13.09 -7.82 27.52
CA PRO A 295 13.59 -7.52 28.87
C PRO A 295 15.07 -7.87 29.00
N GLY A 296 15.90 -6.88 29.38
CA GLY A 296 17.36 -7.03 29.51
C GLY A 296 18.16 -6.61 28.27
N ASP A 297 17.51 -6.10 27.23
CA ASP A 297 18.16 -5.48 26.08
C ASP A 297 18.51 -4.00 26.37
N ASP A 298 19.65 -3.79 27.03
CA ASP A 298 20.21 -2.46 27.32
C ASP A 298 21.09 -1.93 26.16
N SER A 299 21.04 -2.55 24.98
CA SER A 299 22.10 -2.43 23.98
C SER A 299 22.07 -1.16 23.12
N GLY A 300 21.11 -0.25 23.31
CA GLY A 300 21.00 0.96 22.49
C GLY A 300 20.85 0.66 20.99
N THR A 301 20.35 -0.53 20.65
CA THR A 301 20.10 -0.98 19.28
C THR A 301 19.13 -0.06 18.57
N ASP A 302 19.37 0.17 17.28
CA ASP A 302 18.45 0.89 16.41
C ASP A 302 17.12 0.13 16.32
N ARG A 303 16.07 0.70 16.94
CA ARG A 303 14.72 0.14 16.98
C ARG A 303 13.84 0.64 15.82
N SER A 304 14.37 1.49 14.94
CA SER A 304 13.67 1.91 13.72
C SER A 304 13.46 0.77 12.73
N GLY A 305 14.33 -0.25 12.78
CA GLY A 305 14.29 -1.41 11.89
C GLY A 305 14.82 -1.17 10.46
N VAL A 306 15.36 0.00 10.14
CA VAL A 306 15.88 0.35 8.79
C VAL A 306 17.01 -0.60 8.34
N GLY A 307 17.74 -1.20 9.26
CA GLY A 307 18.77 -2.23 8.99
C GLY A 307 18.53 -3.55 9.72
N TYR A 308 17.27 -3.89 10.00
CA TYR A 308 16.95 -5.04 10.84
C TYR A 308 17.43 -6.37 10.22
N ASP A 309 18.21 -7.12 10.99
CA ASP A 309 18.55 -8.53 10.77
C ASP A 309 18.48 -9.24 12.13
N GLY A 310 17.38 -9.95 12.37
CA GLY A 310 17.10 -10.47 13.70
C GLY A 310 15.94 -11.46 13.77
N PRO A 311 15.53 -11.84 15.00
CA PRO A 311 14.41 -12.74 15.21
C PRO A 311 13.12 -12.22 14.56
N ALA A 312 12.47 -13.06 13.76
CA ALA A 312 11.34 -12.65 12.93
C ALA A 312 10.10 -12.17 13.71
N LEU A 313 9.98 -12.55 14.99
CA LEU A 313 8.88 -12.17 15.88
C LEU A 313 9.13 -10.87 16.67
N ASP A 314 10.32 -10.28 16.57
CA ASP A 314 10.64 -9.05 17.31
C ASP A 314 10.42 -7.79 16.47
N VAL A 315 10.19 -7.91 15.16
CA VAL A 315 10.04 -6.77 14.24
C VAL A 315 8.61 -6.69 13.72
N ARG A 316 8.05 -5.48 13.72
CA ARG A 316 6.79 -5.16 13.04
C ARG A 316 6.94 -5.38 11.54
N LEU A 317 5.91 -5.86 10.86
CA LEU A 317 5.87 -5.92 9.39
C LEU A 317 4.88 -4.87 8.87
N SER A 318 4.91 -4.53 7.59
CA SER A 318 3.93 -3.62 6.99
C SER A 318 3.28 -4.26 5.78
N SER A 319 2.09 -4.85 5.99
CA SER A 319 1.28 -5.45 4.94
C SER A 319 2.06 -6.39 4.02
N PRO A 320 2.57 -7.54 4.54
CA PRO A 320 3.12 -8.57 3.67
C PRO A 320 2.01 -9.01 2.70
N TRP A 321 2.29 -8.93 1.40
CA TRP A 321 1.27 -9.12 0.37
C TRP A 321 1.44 -10.44 -0.37
N ASP A 322 2.67 -10.78 -0.76
CA ASP A 322 2.99 -12.07 -1.38
C ASP A 322 4.26 -12.68 -0.80
N VAL A 323 4.39 -14.00 -0.91
CA VAL A 323 5.54 -14.77 -0.44
C VAL A 323 5.94 -15.82 -1.46
N VAL A 324 7.24 -16.01 -1.67
CA VAL A 324 7.78 -17.07 -2.54
C VAL A 324 9.08 -17.63 -1.99
N TRP A 325 9.31 -18.93 -2.11
CA TRP A 325 10.61 -19.52 -1.82
C TRP A 325 11.62 -19.19 -2.91
N SER A 326 12.78 -18.62 -2.56
CA SER A 326 13.88 -18.40 -3.49
C SER A 326 15.05 -19.34 -3.17
N PRO A 327 15.36 -20.32 -4.03
CA PRO A 327 16.53 -21.19 -3.85
C PRO A 327 17.87 -20.43 -3.90
N VAL A 328 17.92 -19.30 -4.62
CA VAL A 328 19.13 -18.48 -4.74
C VAL A 328 19.42 -17.74 -3.43
N VAL A 329 18.36 -17.21 -2.80
CA VAL A 329 18.47 -16.55 -1.49
C VAL A 329 18.59 -17.57 -0.36
N GLY A 330 17.98 -18.75 -0.52
CA GLY A 330 17.86 -19.78 0.51
C GLY A 330 16.83 -19.43 1.60
N ALA A 331 15.83 -18.60 1.26
CA ALA A 331 14.83 -18.09 2.19
C ALA A 331 13.51 -17.80 1.47
N PHE A 332 12.44 -17.55 2.23
CA PHE A 332 11.22 -16.97 1.68
C PHE A 332 11.44 -15.49 1.41
N VAL A 333 11.19 -15.04 0.18
CA VAL A 333 11.12 -13.62 -0.15
C VAL A 333 9.68 -13.13 0.03
N ILE A 334 9.53 -12.00 0.69
CA ILE A 334 8.25 -11.37 1.00
C ILE A 334 8.16 -10.04 0.29
N ALA A 335 7.05 -9.81 -0.39
CA ALA A 335 6.67 -8.51 -0.91
C ALA A 335 6.02 -7.71 0.22
N MET A 336 6.76 -6.75 0.78
CA MET A 336 6.31 -5.92 1.90
C MET A 336 5.65 -4.66 1.33
N ALA A 337 4.40 -4.80 0.91
CA ALA A 337 3.68 -3.77 0.16
C ALA A 337 3.60 -2.44 0.94
N GLY A 338 3.31 -2.54 2.24
CA GLY A 338 3.03 -1.40 3.11
C GLY A 338 4.22 -0.50 3.44
N ASN A 339 5.44 -0.92 3.14
CA ASN A 339 6.61 -0.02 3.22
C ASN A 339 7.51 -0.15 1.99
N HIS A 340 6.98 -0.65 0.87
CA HIS A 340 7.64 -0.67 -0.43
C HIS A 340 9.03 -1.34 -0.43
N THR A 341 9.14 -2.51 0.19
CA THR A 341 10.41 -3.26 0.28
C THR A 341 10.24 -4.75 -0.02
N LEU A 342 11.37 -5.44 -0.22
CA LEU A 342 11.44 -6.90 -0.20
C LEU A 342 12.16 -7.35 1.05
N TRP A 343 11.64 -8.39 1.71
CA TRP A 343 12.24 -9.00 2.91
C TRP A 343 12.56 -10.47 2.66
N ALA A 344 13.54 -11.01 3.38
CA ALA A 344 13.89 -12.42 3.36
C ALA A 344 13.66 -13.03 4.75
N PHE A 345 12.90 -14.11 4.82
CA PHE A 345 12.60 -14.88 6.03
C PHE A 345 13.21 -16.28 5.95
N ASP A 346 14.15 -16.55 6.85
CA ASP A 346 14.69 -17.88 7.09
C ASP A 346 13.82 -18.62 8.11
N PRO A 347 13.08 -19.66 7.68
CA PRO A 347 12.13 -20.35 8.53
C PRO A 347 12.79 -21.31 9.52
N VAL A 348 14.05 -21.71 9.29
CA VAL A 348 14.81 -22.63 10.15
C VAL A 348 15.46 -21.85 11.29
N LEU A 349 16.10 -20.73 10.97
CA LEU A 349 16.71 -19.86 11.96
C LEU A 349 15.69 -18.96 12.68
N GLY A 350 14.48 -18.81 12.12
CA GLY A 350 13.48 -17.88 12.63
C GLY A 350 13.95 -16.43 12.55
N ARG A 351 14.69 -16.09 11.48
CA ARG A 351 15.29 -14.77 11.26
C ARG A 351 14.69 -14.10 10.05
N ILE A 352 14.59 -12.78 10.10
CA ILE A 352 14.12 -11.97 8.99
C ILE A 352 15.04 -10.76 8.78
N THR A 353 15.24 -10.39 7.52
CA THR A 353 16.06 -9.23 7.12
C THR A 353 15.46 -8.53 5.92
N ARG A 354 15.69 -7.22 5.80
CA ARG A 354 15.38 -6.49 4.56
C ARG A 354 16.35 -6.94 3.45
N LEU A 355 15.80 -7.28 2.29
CA LEU A 355 16.52 -7.75 1.12
C LEU A 355 16.76 -6.62 0.10
N ALA A 356 15.74 -5.81 -0.16
CA ALA A 356 15.79 -4.72 -1.14
C ALA A 356 14.81 -3.60 -0.78
N GLY A 357 15.04 -2.40 -1.32
CA GLY A 357 14.14 -1.25 -1.20
C GLY A 357 14.56 -0.26 -0.11
N THR A 358 14.36 1.02 -0.41
CA THR A 358 14.66 2.14 0.50
C THR A 358 13.48 2.55 1.39
N MET A 359 12.29 1.99 1.14
CA MET A 359 10.98 2.42 1.64
C MET A 359 10.36 3.64 0.94
N ASN A 360 11.08 4.28 0.02
CA ASN A 360 10.48 5.33 -0.81
C ASN A 360 9.57 4.72 -1.87
N GLU A 361 8.40 5.32 -2.05
CA GLU A 361 7.45 4.94 -3.11
C GLU A 361 7.90 5.49 -4.47
N GLY A 362 8.15 4.62 -5.44
CA GLY A 362 8.45 5.04 -6.80
C GLY A 362 9.09 3.96 -7.67
N LEU A 363 9.64 4.39 -8.81
CA LEU A 363 10.26 3.51 -9.81
C LEU A 363 11.73 3.89 -10.00
N VAL A 364 12.61 3.28 -9.21
CA VAL A 364 14.07 3.46 -9.32
C VAL A 364 14.75 2.10 -9.37
N ASP A 365 15.47 1.83 -10.46
CA ASP A 365 16.30 0.64 -10.69
C ASP A 365 17.71 0.81 -10.09
N GLY A 366 18.48 -0.28 -10.07
CA GLY A 366 19.89 -0.26 -9.64
C GLY A 366 20.20 -1.28 -8.54
N PRO A 367 21.22 -1.04 -7.70
CA PRO A 367 21.52 -1.91 -6.56
C PRO A 367 20.29 -2.11 -5.68
N ALA A 368 20.08 -3.34 -5.21
CA ALA A 368 18.87 -3.70 -4.47
C ALA A 368 18.60 -2.83 -3.23
N ALA A 369 19.65 -2.36 -2.55
CA ALA A 369 19.54 -1.49 -1.39
C ALA A 369 19.10 -0.05 -1.73
N ASP A 370 19.31 0.39 -2.97
CA ASP A 370 19.03 1.76 -3.42
C ASP A 370 17.75 1.86 -4.27
N ALA A 371 17.23 0.71 -4.74
CA ALA A 371 16.03 0.64 -5.55
C ALA A 371 14.79 1.15 -4.78
N TRP A 372 13.86 1.77 -5.50
CA TRP A 372 12.56 2.19 -4.95
C TRP A 372 11.50 1.30 -5.57
N PHE A 373 10.54 0.88 -4.76
CA PHE A 373 9.37 0.10 -5.18
C PHE A 373 8.11 0.89 -4.85
N ALA A 374 6.95 0.42 -5.29
CA ALA A 374 5.66 1.02 -4.99
C ALA A 374 4.60 -0.07 -4.87
N GLN A 375 4.41 -0.52 -3.63
CA GLN A 375 3.40 -1.53 -3.27
C GLN A 375 3.58 -2.85 -4.05
N THR A 376 4.77 -3.44 -3.97
CA THR A 376 5.02 -4.76 -4.54
C THR A 376 4.01 -5.78 -4.00
N SER A 377 3.28 -6.45 -4.90
CA SER A 377 2.11 -7.26 -4.50
C SER A 377 2.11 -8.69 -5.03
N GLY A 378 3.00 -9.04 -5.97
CA GLY A 378 3.07 -10.38 -6.55
C GLY A 378 4.50 -10.80 -6.79
N LEU A 379 4.83 -12.06 -6.50
CA LEU A 379 6.17 -12.63 -6.66
C LEU A 379 6.14 -13.96 -7.41
N ALA A 380 7.18 -14.20 -8.22
CA ALA A 380 7.46 -15.50 -8.83
C ALA A 380 8.96 -15.67 -9.06
N VAL A 381 9.48 -16.88 -8.93
CA VAL A 381 10.91 -17.18 -9.19
C VAL A 381 11.00 -18.04 -10.44
N ASP A 382 11.83 -17.63 -11.40
CA ASP A 382 12.05 -18.42 -12.62
C ASP A 382 13.10 -19.51 -12.42
N THR A 383 13.26 -20.37 -13.44
CA THR A 383 14.20 -21.50 -13.39
C THR A 383 15.67 -21.07 -13.36
N ALA A 384 15.99 -19.82 -13.73
CA ALA A 384 17.33 -19.26 -13.60
C ALA A 384 17.58 -18.68 -12.19
N GLY A 385 16.53 -18.60 -11.37
CA GLY A 385 16.58 -18.07 -10.02
C GLY A 385 16.39 -16.56 -9.93
N ARG A 386 15.98 -15.90 -11.03
CA ARG A 386 15.57 -14.50 -11.01
C ARG A 386 14.19 -14.40 -10.35
N LEU A 387 14.06 -13.41 -9.47
CA LEU A 387 12.78 -13.09 -8.85
C LEU A 387 12.07 -12.04 -9.70
N TRP A 388 10.87 -12.35 -10.15
CA TRP A 388 9.95 -11.45 -10.84
C TRP A 388 8.93 -10.91 -9.86
N LEU A 389 8.59 -9.63 -10.01
CA LEU A 389 7.68 -8.95 -9.10
C LEU A 389 6.72 -8.01 -9.83
N ALA A 390 5.44 -8.03 -9.41
CA ALA A 390 4.45 -7.02 -9.76
C ALA A 390 4.58 -5.84 -8.80
N ASP A 391 4.95 -4.67 -9.34
CA ASP A 391 5.11 -3.43 -8.60
C ASP A 391 3.89 -2.54 -8.88
N SER A 392 2.87 -2.63 -8.02
CA SER A 392 1.48 -2.35 -8.39
C SER A 392 1.20 -0.87 -8.59
N GLU A 393 1.65 0.00 -7.68
CA GLU A 393 1.33 1.43 -7.73
C GLU A 393 2.04 2.16 -8.87
N VAL A 394 3.16 1.62 -9.36
CA VAL A 394 3.90 2.08 -10.56
C VAL A 394 3.50 1.33 -11.83
N SER A 395 2.52 0.43 -11.75
CA SER A 395 2.02 -0.37 -12.87
C SER A 395 3.13 -1.07 -13.67
N ALA A 396 4.05 -1.72 -12.94
CA ALA A 396 5.27 -2.27 -13.53
C ALA A 396 5.45 -3.78 -13.28
N LEU A 397 6.09 -4.44 -14.24
CA LEU A 397 6.74 -5.73 -14.05
C LEU A 397 8.22 -5.49 -13.85
N ARG A 398 8.76 -5.96 -12.74
CA ARG A 398 10.17 -5.77 -12.38
C ARG A 398 10.82 -7.08 -12.00
N PHE A 399 12.14 -7.06 -11.85
CA PHE A 399 12.90 -8.23 -11.45
C PHE A 399 14.05 -7.86 -10.52
N LEU A 400 14.47 -8.85 -9.73
CA LEU A 400 15.68 -8.85 -8.92
C LEU A 400 16.60 -9.96 -9.43
N ASP A 401 17.77 -9.57 -9.92
CA ASP A 401 18.87 -10.45 -10.32
C ASP A 401 19.95 -10.49 -9.27
N GLY A 402 20.55 -11.66 -9.07
CA GLY A 402 21.60 -11.84 -8.06
C GLY A 402 21.05 -11.74 -6.63
N GLY A 403 21.91 -12.07 -5.66
CA GLY A 403 21.48 -12.28 -4.27
C GLY A 403 21.71 -13.71 -3.80
N GLY A 404 22.88 -14.27 -4.12
CA GLY A 404 23.31 -15.56 -3.57
C GLY A 404 23.19 -15.58 -2.03
N PRO A 405 23.23 -16.77 -1.40
CA PRO A 405 23.00 -16.90 0.03
C PRO A 405 23.95 -15.93 0.75
N ALA A 406 23.40 -14.96 1.46
CA ALA A 406 24.22 -14.06 2.23
C ALA A 406 25.07 -14.93 3.17
N ALA A 407 26.39 -14.85 3.01
CA ALA A 407 27.33 -15.40 3.98
C ALA A 407 26.91 -14.96 5.39
N PRO A 408 27.14 -15.78 6.43
CA PRO A 408 26.40 -15.77 7.69
C PRO A 408 26.20 -14.36 8.27
N ALA A 409 24.93 -13.94 8.42
CA ALA A 409 24.31 -12.90 9.29
C ALA A 409 25.16 -11.72 9.82
N THR A 410 26.24 -11.35 9.14
CA THR A 410 27.23 -10.34 9.58
C THR A 410 27.77 -9.50 8.41
N ALA A 411 27.34 -9.78 7.18
CA ALA A 411 27.59 -8.95 6.02
C ALA A 411 26.27 -8.28 5.62
N THR A 412 26.26 -6.95 5.56
CA THR A 412 25.14 -6.15 5.05
C THR A 412 24.55 -6.77 3.79
N ALA A 413 23.26 -7.10 3.84
CA ALA A 413 22.50 -7.65 2.74
C ALA A 413 22.63 -6.78 1.47
N GLY A 414 22.76 -7.42 0.30
CA GLY A 414 22.43 -6.78 -0.98
C GLY A 414 23.57 -6.30 -1.90
N ALA A 415 24.86 -6.41 -1.54
CA ALA A 415 25.94 -5.79 -2.34
C ALA A 415 26.14 -6.33 -3.78
N SER A 416 25.43 -7.39 -4.21
CA SER A 416 25.50 -7.90 -5.61
C SER A 416 24.15 -8.08 -6.30
N ALA A 417 23.03 -7.82 -5.61
CA ALA A 417 21.71 -7.94 -6.22
C ALA A 417 21.34 -6.64 -6.93
N THR A 418 20.71 -6.74 -8.09
CA THR A 418 20.32 -5.60 -8.92
C THR A 418 18.84 -5.72 -9.29
N VAL A 419 18.12 -4.62 -9.13
CA VAL A 419 16.73 -4.47 -9.53
C VAL A 419 16.68 -3.83 -10.91
N GLY A 420 15.81 -4.36 -11.77
CA GLY A 420 15.53 -3.80 -13.08
C GLY A 420 14.05 -3.79 -13.41
N THR A 421 13.65 -2.90 -14.30
CA THR A 421 12.28 -2.79 -14.80
C THR A 421 12.15 -3.43 -16.17
N ALA A 422 11.18 -4.35 -16.32
CA ALA A 422 10.88 -5.00 -17.59
C ALA A 422 9.75 -4.29 -18.34
N VAL A 423 8.71 -3.85 -17.63
CA VAL A 423 7.55 -3.12 -18.17
C VAL A 423 7.14 -2.06 -17.16
N GLY A 424 6.70 -0.88 -17.62
CA GLY A 424 6.18 0.19 -16.77
C GLY A 424 7.00 1.48 -16.85
N ALA A 425 6.37 2.62 -16.58
CA ALA A 425 6.97 3.95 -16.75
C ALA A 425 6.88 4.87 -15.51
N GLY A 426 6.10 4.50 -14.49
CA GLY A 426 6.04 5.23 -13.20
C GLY A 426 4.63 5.28 -12.59
N LEU A 427 4.50 5.99 -11.46
CA LEU A 427 3.29 6.05 -10.61
C LEU A 427 2.00 6.53 -11.31
N PHE A 428 2.12 7.23 -12.44
CA PHE A 428 0.98 7.87 -13.12
C PHE A 428 0.91 7.52 -14.61
N ASP A 429 1.75 6.59 -15.09
CA ASP A 429 1.76 6.14 -16.49
C ASP A 429 1.28 4.70 -16.55
N PHE A 430 0.02 4.52 -16.94
CA PHE A 430 -0.65 3.21 -16.94
C PHE A 430 -1.64 3.08 -18.09
N GLY A 431 -2.18 1.90 -18.31
CA GLY A 431 -3.17 1.64 -19.35
C GLY A 431 -3.06 0.21 -19.84
N HIS A 432 -3.71 -0.08 -20.97
CA HIS A 432 -3.70 -1.42 -21.57
C HIS A 432 -3.16 -1.32 -22.99
N ARG A 433 -1.82 -1.35 -23.08
CA ARG A 433 -1.08 -1.30 -24.34
C ARG A 433 -0.06 -2.43 -24.40
N ASP A 434 -0.21 -3.31 -25.39
CA ASP A 434 0.76 -4.35 -25.75
C ASP A 434 1.86 -3.80 -26.68
N GLY A 435 2.83 -4.66 -27.02
CA GLY A 435 3.93 -4.36 -27.94
C GLY A 435 5.30 -4.36 -27.26
N PRO A 436 6.29 -3.62 -27.78
CA PRO A 436 7.61 -3.50 -27.17
C PRO A 436 7.52 -3.09 -25.69
N ALA A 437 8.28 -3.75 -24.83
CA ALA A 437 8.12 -3.65 -23.38
C ALA A 437 8.38 -2.25 -22.80
N ASP A 438 9.24 -1.46 -23.47
CA ASP A 438 9.49 -0.04 -23.15
C ASP A 438 8.32 0.89 -23.52
N GLN A 439 7.34 0.38 -24.27
CA GLN A 439 6.11 1.06 -24.63
C GLN A 439 4.90 0.38 -24.00
N ALA A 440 4.97 -0.88 -23.57
CA ALA A 440 3.82 -1.54 -22.98
C ALA A 440 3.36 -0.85 -21.69
N LEU A 441 2.05 -0.86 -21.46
CA LEU A 441 1.43 -0.33 -20.25
C LEU A 441 0.58 -1.42 -19.57
N LEU A 442 0.64 -1.38 -18.25
CA LEU A 442 -0.18 -2.17 -17.31
C LEU A 442 -1.00 -1.20 -16.45
N GLN A 443 -1.91 -1.72 -15.63
CA GLN A 443 -2.65 -0.97 -14.64
C GLN A 443 -2.81 -1.80 -13.36
N HIS A 444 -2.08 -1.39 -12.31
CA HIS A 444 -2.11 -1.99 -10.98
C HIS A 444 -2.04 -3.53 -10.97
N PRO A 445 -0.99 -4.14 -11.57
CA PRO A 445 -0.85 -5.59 -11.60
C PRO A 445 -0.60 -6.14 -10.19
N LEU A 446 -1.25 -7.25 -9.84
CA LEU A 446 -1.12 -7.86 -8.50
C LEU A 446 -0.44 -9.23 -8.53
N GLY A 447 -0.54 -9.96 -9.64
CA GLY A 447 -0.07 -11.35 -9.73
C GLY A 447 0.98 -11.53 -10.81
N VAL A 448 1.98 -12.38 -10.55
CA VAL A 448 2.93 -12.85 -11.56
C VAL A 448 3.08 -14.36 -11.48
N ALA A 449 3.33 -14.99 -12.62
CA ALA A 449 3.67 -16.40 -12.71
C ALA A 449 4.62 -16.66 -13.89
N VAL A 450 5.51 -17.63 -13.74
CA VAL A 450 6.44 -18.03 -14.81
C VAL A 450 5.77 -19.09 -15.68
N LEU A 451 5.73 -18.86 -16.99
CA LEU A 451 5.21 -19.80 -17.97
C LEU A 451 6.28 -20.83 -18.37
N PRO A 452 5.88 -21.99 -18.95
CA PRO A 452 6.81 -23.07 -19.27
C PRO A 452 7.89 -22.71 -20.30
N ASP A 453 7.67 -21.67 -21.11
CA ASP A 453 8.63 -21.14 -22.08
C ASP A 453 9.61 -20.11 -21.47
N GLY A 454 9.50 -19.84 -20.16
CA GLY A 454 10.29 -18.84 -19.44
C GLY A 454 9.76 -17.40 -19.55
N SER A 455 8.66 -17.17 -20.29
CA SER A 455 7.97 -15.88 -20.28
C SER A 455 7.15 -15.69 -19.00
N ILE A 456 6.74 -14.46 -18.72
CA ILE A 456 6.09 -14.10 -17.46
C ILE A 456 4.63 -13.73 -17.72
N ALA A 457 3.70 -14.47 -17.11
CA ALA A 457 2.31 -14.07 -17.02
C ALA A 457 2.13 -13.02 -15.92
N VAL A 458 1.43 -11.94 -16.22
CA VAL A 458 1.13 -10.84 -15.32
C VAL A 458 -0.39 -10.71 -15.21
N ALA A 459 -0.93 -10.78 -14.00
CA ALA A 459 -2.32 -10.44 -13.72
C ALA A 459 -2.43 -8.91 -13.67
N ASP A 460 -2.86 -8.34 -14.79
CA ASP A 460 -3.01 -6.91 -15.01
C ASP A 460 -4.38 -6.47 -14.51
N THR A 461 -4.47 -6.38 -13.19
CA THR A 461 -5.69 -6.44 -12.38
C THR A 461 -6.76 -5.45 -12.83
N TYR A 462 -6.41 -4.18 -12.95
CA TYR A 462 -7.40 -3.14 -13.24
C TYR A 462 -7.74 -3.04 -14.73
N ASN A 463 -6.92 -3.63 -15.60
CA ASN A 463 -7.28 -3.86 -17.00
C ASN A 463 -8.12 -5.13 -17.20
N GLY A 464 -8.35 -5.93 -16.14
CA GLY A 464 -9.13 -7.16 -16.22
C GLY A 464 -8.52 -8.20 -17.15
N ALA A 465 -7.18 -8.29 -17.18
CA ALA A 465 -6.45 -9.08 -18.17
C ALA A 465 -5.32 -9.92 -17.58
N ILE A 466 -4.96 -11.00 -18.30
CA ILE A 466 -3.66 -11.66 -18.12
C ILE A 466 -2.78 -11.27 -19.28
N ARG A 467 -1.62 -10.68 -18.98
CA ARG A 467 -0.61 -10.25 -19.95
C ARG A 467 0.57 -11.21 -19.92
N ARG A 468 1.34 -11.26 -21.00
CA ARG A 468 2.57 -12.05 -21.11
C ARG A 468 3.70 -11.13 -21.50
N TYR A 469 4.76 -11.13 -20.70
CA TYR A 469 6.05 -10.53 -21.03
C TYR A 469 7.02 -11.62 -21.50
N ALA A 470 7.53 -11.49 -22.72
CA ALA A 470 8.62 -12.30 -23.25
C ALA A 470 9.91 -11.47 -23.27
N SER A 471 10.95 -11.98 -22.60
CA SER A 471 12.29 -11.39 -22.69
C SER A 471 12.82 -11.42 -24.13
N PRO A 472 13.73 -10.51 -24.51
CA PRO A 472 14.42 -10.57 -25.79
C PRO A 472 15.06 -11.94 -26.02
N ALA A 473 15.12 -12.39 -27.27
CA ALA A 473 15.85 -13.60 -27.63
C ALA A 473 17.33 -13.46 -27.24
N PRO A 474 18.03 -14.53 -26.83
CA PRO A 474 19.44 -14.46 -26.42
C PRO A 474 20.38 -13.94 -27.51
N ASP A 475 20.01 -14.09 -28.79
CA ASP A 475 20.73 -13.63 -29.97
C ASP A 475 20.22 -12.28 -30.52
N ALA A 476 19.29 -11.63 -29.81
CA ALA A 476 18.77 -10.32 -30.19
C ALA A 476 19.88 -9.25 -30.13
N PRO A 477 19.82 -8.21 -30.99
CA PRO A 477 20.76 -7.09 -30.92
C PRO A 477 20.81 -6.46 -29.53
N GLU A 478 21.98 -5.99 -29.12
CA GLU A 478 22.16 -5.24 -27.87
C GLU A 478 21.18 -4.05 -27.80
N GLY A 479 20.49 -3.91 -26.66
CA GLY A 479 19.44 -2.90 -26.47
C GLY A 479 18.05 -3.32 -26.96
N SER A 480 17.86 -4.55 -27.43
CA SER A 480 16.51 -5.08 -27.71
C SER A 480 15.69 -5.16 -26.43
N VAL A 481 14.43 -4.74 -26.52
CA VAL A 481 13.46 -4.80 -25.42
C VAL A 481 12.59 -6.04 -25.56
N GLY A 482 11.99 -6.48 -24.45
CA GLY A 482 11.03 -7.58 -24.47
C GLY A 482 9.75 -7.21 -25.21
N GLU A 483 8.82 -8.16 -25.29
CA GLU A 483 7.51 -7.96 -25.91
C GLU A 483 6.39 -8.31 -24.92
N VAL A 484 5.35 -7.48 -24.88
CA VAL A 484 4.15 -7.69 -24.09
C VAL A 484 2.99 -8.01 -25.02
N THR A 485 2.24 -9.06 -24.67
CA THR A 485 1.03 -9.51 -25.38
C THR A 485 -0.08 -9.82 -24.38
N THR A 486 -1.34 -9.82 -24.80
CA THR A 486 -2.47 -10.20 -23.96
C THR A 486 -2.82 -11.68 -24.15
N LEU A 487 -2.92 -12.44 -23.05
CA LEU A 487 -3.33 -13.85 -23.06
C LEU A 487 -4.84 -14.03 -22.80
N ALA A 488 -5.44 -13.13 -22.02
CA ALA A 488 -6.87 -13.15 -21.70
C ALA A 488 -7.37 -11.78 -21.26
N THR A 489 -8.67 -11.51 -21.45
CA THR A 489 -9.37 -10.29 -21.05
C THR A 489 -10.74 -10.62 -20.46
N GLY A 490 -11.43 -9.61 -19.91
CA GLY A 490 -12.78 -9.76 -19.38
C GLY A 490 -12.82 -10.46 -18.01
N LEU A 491 -11.70 -10.42 -17.29
CA LEU A 491 -11.57 -10.97 -15.95
C LEU A 491 -11.87 -9.87 -14.93
N ALA A 492 -12.59 -10.20 -13.85
CA ALA A 492 -12.90 -9.25 -12.79
C ALA A 492 -11.78 -9.22 -11.75
N GLU A 493 -10.91 -8.19 -11.86
CA GLU A 493 -9.77 -7.96 -10.97
C GLU A 493 -8.94 -9.24 -10.71
N PRO A 494 -8.28 -9.79 -11.75
CA PRO A 494 -7.43 -10.97 -11.59
C PRO A 494 -6.25 -10.63 -10.67
N SER A 495 -6.14 -11.31 -9.53
CA SER A 495 -5.14 -11.00 -8.49
C SER A 495 -4.02 -12.04 -8.41
N GLY A 496 -4.22 -13.24 -8.93
CA GLY A 496 -3.26 -14.33 -8.88
C GLY A 496 -3.42 -15.29 -10.06
N VAL A 497 -2.33 -16.01 -10.39
CA VAL A 497 -2.30 -16.97 -11.49
C VAL A 497 -1.54 -18.21 -11.05
N VAL A 498 -2.14 -19.39 -11.23
CA VAL A 498 -1.48 -20.69 -11.11
C VAL A 498 -1.33 -21.29 -12.50
N VAL A 499 -0.14 -21.78 -12.82
CA VAL A 499 0.15 -22.41 -14.12
C VAL A 499 0.06 -23.92 -13.96
N GLU A 500 -0.83 -24.56 -14.72
CA GLU A 500 -0.95 -26.01 -14.82
C GLU A 500 -0.39 -26.49 -16.16
N VAL A 501 0.46 -27.52 -16.12
CA VAL A 501 1.05 -28.14 -17.31
C VAL A 501 0.73 -29.64 -17.31
N ALA A 502 0.08 -30.11 -18.38
CA ALA A 502 -0.25 -31.52 -18.57
C ALA A 502 0.12 -31.96 -20.00
N GLY A 503 1.31 -32.54 -20.16
CA GLY A 503 1.88 -32.79 -21.49
C GLY A 503 2.15 -31.46 -22.19
N ASP A 504 1.64 -31.30 -23.42
CA ASP A 504 1.75 -30.06 -24.20
C ASP A 504 0.63 -29.04 -23.89
N ALA A 505 -0.34 -29.42 -23.05
CA ALA A 505 -1.44 -28.52 -22.68
C ALA A 505 -1.04 -27.63 -21.50
N ILE A 506 -1.15 -26.32 -21.70
CA ILE A 506 -0.92 -25.30 -20.68
C ILE A 506 -2.27 -24.68 -20.31
N ARG A 507 -2.55 -24.58 -19.02
CA ARG A 507 -3.73 -23.89 -18.50
C ARG A 507 -3.33 -22.92 -17.40
N LEU A 508 -4.03 -21.80 -17.36
CA LEU A 508 -3.98 -20.88 -16.23
C LEU A 508 -5.21 -21.10 -15.36
N VAL A 509 -5.01 -21.19 -14.05
CA VAL A 509 -6.06 -21.01 -13.06
C VAL A 509 -5.89 -19.60 -12.50
N VAL A 510 -6.76 -18.69 -12.93
CA VAL A 510 -6.74 -17.29 -12.55
C VAL A 510 -7.63 -17.09 -11.33
N VAL A 511 -7.12 -16.40 -10.31
CA VAL A 511 -7.90 -15.95 -9.17
C VAL A 511 -8.57 -14.64 -9.58
N GLU A 512 -9.89 -14.66 -9.81
CA GLU A 512 -10.67 -13.45 -10.09
C GLU A 512 -11.26 -12.93 -8.78
N SER A 513 -10.58 -11.97 -8.14
CA SER A 513 -11.00 -11.44 -6.85
C SER A 513 -12.38 -10.78 -6.94
N GLY A 514 -12.58 -9.93 -7.94
CA GLY A 514 -13.84 -9.24 -8.18
C GLY A 514 -15.00 -10.14 -8.62
N ALA A 515 -14.73 -11.38 -9.06
CA ALA A 515 -15.75 -12.37 -9.39
C ALA A 515 -15.92 -13.46 -8.32
N HIS A 516 -15.18 -13.38 -7.20
CA HIS A 516 -15.25 -14.34 -6.10
C HIS A 516 -15.03 -15.81 -6.53
N ARG A 517 -14.11 -16.06 -7.48
CA ARG A 517 -13.91 -17.42 -8.06
C ARG A 517 -12.50 -17.68 -8.60
N LEU A 518 -12.24 -18.94 -8.91
CA LEU A 518 -11.12 -19.36 -9.76
C LEU A 518 -11.62 -19.63 -11.19
N THR A 519 -10.92 -19.12 -12.20
CA THR A 519 -11.28 -19.27 -13.62
C THR A 519 -10.17 -19.98 -14.38
N ARG A 520 -10.55 -20.98 -15.20
CA ARG A 520 -9.60 -21.74 -16.02
C ARG A 520 -9.54 -21.22 -17.44
N ILE A 521 -8.32 -20.96 -17.90
CA ILE A 521 -8.03 -20.46 -19.24
C ILE A 521 -7.06 -21.43 -19.91
N GLY A 522 -7.48 -22.06 -21.00
CA GLY A 522 -6.59 -22.88 -21.82
C GLY A 522 -5.72 -21.99 -22.70
N LEU A 523 -4.42 -22.20 -22.70
CA LEU A 523 -3.49 -21.46 -23.56
C LEU A 523 -3.07 -22.30 -24.77
N PRO A 524 -2.83 -21.68 -25.94
CA PRO A 524 -2.22 -22.36 -27.07
C PRO A 524 -0.76 -22.71 -26.74
N ALA A 525 -0.25 -23.83 -27.27
CA ALA A 525 1.12 -24.28 -27.02
C ALA A 525 2.21 -23.25 -27.41
N ALA A 526 1.91 -22.38 -28.39
CA ALA A 526 2.83 -21.32 -28.83
C ALA A 526 2.87 -20.10 -27.90
N LEU A 527 1.94 -19.98 -26.94
CA LEU A 527 1.85 -18.88 -25.96
C LEU A 527 1.92 -17.45 -26.55
N ALA A 528 1.64 -17.28 -27.84
CA ALA A 528 1.93 -16.05 -28.56
C ALA A 528 1.10 -14.84 -28.07
N GLY A 529 -0.06 -15.06 -27.45
CA GLY A 529 -1.00 -14.00 -27.07
C GLY A 529 -1.55 -13.23 -28.27
N GLU A 530 -2.29 -12.16 -27.99
CA GLU A 530 -2.77 -11.19 -28.97
C GLU A 530 -2.16 -9.81 -28.68
N LEU A 531 -2.00 -8.98 -29.72
CA LEU A 531 -1.61 -7.58 -29.56
C LEU A 531 -2.87 -6.72 -29.42
N LEU A 532 -3.06 -6.13 -28.24
CA LEU A 532 -4.15 -5.21 -27.93
C LEU A 532 -3.60 -3.84 -27.54
N ASP A 533 -4.23 -2.79 -28.06
CA ASP A 533 -3.98 -1.42 -27.66
C ASP A 533 -5.33 -0.73 -27.47
N SER A 534 -5.77 -0.61 -26.22
CA SER A 534 -6.92 0.20 -25.85
C SER A 534 -6.54 1.57 -25.32
N GLY A 535 -5.25 1.94 -25.42
CA GLY A 535 -4.75 3.27 -25.13
C GLY A 535 -3.95 3.41 -23.83
N ALA A 536 -3.28 4.56 -23.73
CA ALA A 536 -2.55 5.00 -22.55
C ALA A 536 -3.43 5.96 -21.73
N HIS A 537 -3.32 5.85 -20.40
CA HIS A 537 -3.98 6.72 -19.45
C HIS A 537 -2.95 7.32 -18.48
N ARG A 538 -3.30 8.48 -17.92
CA ARG A 538 -2.54 9.11 -16.85
C ARG A 538 -3.50 9.60 -15.78
N THR A 539 -3.15 9.44 -14.50
CA THR A 539 -3.92 10.07 -13.42
C THR A 539 -3.89 11.57 -13.63
N GLN A 540 -5.06 12.19 -13.76
CA GLN A 540 -5.18 13.65 -13.76
C GLN A 540 -5.20 14.17 -12.33
N ARG A 541 -4.07 14.10 -11.63
CA ARG A 541 -3.89 14.92 -10.43
C ARG A 541 -3.88 16.39 -10.88
N PRO A 542 -4.48 17.33 -10.12
CA PRO A 542 -4.38 18.75 -10.43
C PRO A 542 -2.91 19.15 -10.60
N VAL A 543 -2.56 19.56 -11.82
CA VAL A 543 -1.19 19.92 -12.14
C VAL A 543 -0.89 21.28 -11.56
N THR A 544 0.22 21.39 -10.83
CA THR A 544 0.68 22.67 -10.30
C THR A 544 1.50 23.36 -11.38
N ASP A 545 0.96 24.43 -11.94
CA ASP A 545 1.70 25.26 -12.89
C ASP A 545 2.79 26.03 -12.13
N LEU A 546 4.05 25.81 -12.51
CA LEU A 546 5.22 26.48 -11.94
C LEU A 546 6.02 27.22 -13.02
N ALA A 547 6.62 28.34 -12.64
CA ALA A 547 7.48 29.11 -13.55
C ALA A 547 8.75 28.32 -13.91
N PRO A 548 9.28 28.43 -15.14
CA PRO A 548 10.61 27.92 -15.47
C PRO A 548 11.70 28.66 -14.67
N GLY A 549 12.79 27.97 -14.37
CA GLY A 549 13.90 28.54 -13.60
C GLY A 549 13.69 28.42 -12.10
N GLU A 550 13.97 29.49 -11.34
CA GLU A 550 13.97 29.46 -9.88
C GLU A 550 12.54 29.41 -9.31
N VAL A 551 12.27 28.38 -8.50
CA VAL A 551 11.02 28.18 -7.75
C VAL A 551 11.36 28.00 -6.28
N ARG A 552 10.68 28.73 -5.39
CA ARG A 552 10.82 28.59 -3.93
C ARG A 552 9.90 27.47 -3.42
N LEU A 553 10.46 26.36 -2.98
CA LEU A 553 9.77 25.34 -2.20
C LEU A 553 9.73 25.75 -0.73
N ASP A 554 8.56 25.70 -0.11
CA ASP A 554 8.35 26.00 1.30
C ASP A 554 7.50 24.93 1.98
N VAL A 555 8.12 24.11 2.81
CA VAL A 555 7.41 23.13 3.64
C VAL A 555 7.08 23.78 4.99
N VAL A 556 5.79 24.05 5.21
CA VAL A 556 5.32 24.79 6.39
C VAL A 556 4.97 23.80 7.48
N PHE A 557 5.83 23.67 8.50
CA PHE A 557 5.56 22.85 9.69
C PHE A 557 5.15 23.68 10.91
N THR A 558 4.03 23.29 11.53
CA THR A 558 3.55 23.83 12.81
C THR A 558 3.38 22.69 13.81
N PRO A 559 4.17 22.66 14.91
CA PRO A 559 4.00 21.66 15.97
C PRO A 559 2.60 21.67 16.58
N ALA A 560 2.11 20.51 17.03
CA ALA A 560 0.87 20.39 17.78
C ALA A 560 0.85 21.33 19.01
N VAL A 561 -0.36 21.67 19.45
CA VAL A 561 -0.57 22.49 20.65
C VAL A 561 0.09 21.80 21.85
N GLY A 562 1.03 22.50 22.49
CA GLY A 562 1.79 21.94 23.61
C GLY A 562 3.10 21.28 23.21
N GLN A 563 3.50 21.34 21.93
CA GLN A 563 4.80 20.90 21.45
C GLN A 563 5.62 22.06 20.86
N LYS A 564 6.93 21.86 20.70
CA LYS A 564 7.86 22.83 20.11
C LYS A 564 8.95 22.12 19.30
N TYR A 565 9.57 22.84 18.36
CA TYR A 565 10.84 22.40 17.80
C TYR A 565 11.87 22.23 18.91
N ASP A 566 12.68 21.18 18.80
CA ASP A 566 13.77 20.92 19.71
C ASP A 566 15.08 20.73 18.96
N ASP A 567 15.82 21.82 18.81
CA ASP A 567 17.10 21.82 18.11
C ASP A 567 18.31 21.59 19.05
N ARG A 568 18.08 21.13 20.30
CA ARG A 568 19.14 21.03 21.32
C ARG A 568 20.30 20.12 20.92
N TYR A 569 20.05 19.10 20.09
CA TYR A 569 21.04 18.09 19.68
C TYR A 569 21.31 18.03 18.18
N GLY A 570 20.79 18.99 17.42
CA GLY A 570 20.88 19.02 15.97
C GLY A 570 19.59 19.58 15.36
N PRO A 571 19.55 19.73 14.03
CA PRO A 571 18.35 20.18 13.36
C PRO A 571 17.23 19.16 13.58
N SER A 572 16.07 19.65 14.00
CA SER A 572 14.86 18.85 14.21
C SER A 572 14.13 18.52 12.91
N THR A 573 14.65 18.94 11.75
CA THR A 573 14.00 18.81 10.45
C THR A 573 14.90 18.19 9.39
N ARG A 574 14.28 17.53 8.41
CA ARG A 574 14.94 17.02 7.19
C ARG A 574 14.03 17.29 5.99
N LEU A 575 14.61 17.68 4.86
CA LEU A 575 13.92 17.87 3.58
C LEU A 575 14.69 17.15 2.48
N GLN A 576 14.06 16.22 1.78
CA GLN A 576 14.62 15.56 0.61
C GLN A 576 13.79 15.93 -0.62
N VAL A 577 14.46 16.27 -1.73
CA VAL A 577 13.80 16.66 -2.98
C VAL A 577 14.39 15.87 -4.14
N SER A 578 13.54 15.31 -4.99
CA SER A 578 13.92 14.73 -6.28
C SER A 578 12.83 14.99 -7.33
N ALA A 579 13.04 14.51 -8.55
CA ALA A 579 12.07 14.69 -9.64
C ALA A 579 12.02 13.51 -10.60
N THR A 580 10.86 13.34 -11.23
CA THR A 580 10.65 12.43 -12.37
C THR A 580 10.02 13.22 -13.53
N PRO A 581 10.68 13.29 -14.71
CA PRO A 581 12.02 12.79 -14.99
C PRO A 581 13.08 13.54 -14.16
N PRO A 582 14.23 12.92 -13.85
CA PRO A 582 15.30 13.59 -13.09
C PRO A 582 15.77 14.90 -13.72
N GLY A 583 15.71 14.99 -15.06
CA GLY A 583 16.04 16.19 -15.83
C GLY A 583 15.11 17.38 -15.62
N LEU A 584 13.98 17.22 -14.91
CA LEU A 584 13.12 18.33 -14.53
C LEU A 584 13.84 19.32 -13.61
N LEU A 585 14.75 18.83 -12.75
CA LEU A 585 15.54 19.65 -11.83
C LEU A 585 16.97 19.82 -12.36
N LEU A 586 17.33 21.08 -12.66
CA LEU A 586 18.71 21.47 -12.94
C LEU A 586 19.52 21.73 -11.67
N ASP A 587 18.83 22.01 -10.55
CA ASP A 587 19.42 22.24 -9.22
C ASP A 587 18.35 22.13 -8.11
N GLY A 588 18.77 21.93 -6.87
CA GLY A 588 17.89 21.85 -5.69
C GLY A 588 17.40 20.44 -5.33
N ALA A 589 17.90 19.39 -5.99
CA ALA A 589 17.68 18.00 -5.59
C ALA A 589 18.62 17.55 -4.46
N GLY A 590 18.25 16.48 -3.75
CA GLY A 590 19.01 15.89 -2.65
C GLY A 590 18.45 16.23 -1.28
N ASP A 591 19.25 16.03 -0.23
CA ASP A 591 18.83 16.16 1.17
C ASP A 591 19.28 17.49 1.79
N ASP A 592 18.48 18.04 2.69
CA ASP A 592 18.78 19.16 3.58
C ASP A 592 18.15 18.99 4.95
N VAL A 593 18.41 19.97 5.81
CA VAL A 593 17.69 20.18 7.06
C VAL A 593 16.69 21.34 6.98
N ALA A 594 16.91 22.33 6.12
CA ALA A 594 15.97 23.45 5.97
C ALA A 594 14.69 23.02 5.26
N LEU A 595 13.52 23.34 5.83
CA LEU A 595 12.21 23.08 5.23
C LEU A 595 11.87 24.03 4.06
N THR A 596 12.73 24.99 3.76
CA THR A 596 12.60 25.88 2.60
C THR A 596 13.79 25.68 1.66
N ARG A 597 13.54 25.61 0.35
CA ARG A 597 14.58 25.38 -0.65
C ARG A 597 14.30 26.09 -1.97
N VAL A 598 15.34 26.50 -2.69
CA VAL A 598 15.21 27.00 -4.07
C VAL A 598 15.46 25.84 -5.02
N LEU A 599 14.50 25.57 -5.90
CA LEU A 599 14.58 24.59 -6.97
C LEU A 599 14.82 25.32 -8.29
N ARG A 600 15.57 24.71 -9.21
CA ARG A 600 15.76 25.25 -10.56
C ARG A 600 15.17 24.30 -11.59
N LEU A 601 13.98 24.63 -12.10
CA LEU A 601 13.27 23.82 -13.09
C LEU A 601 13.83 24.02 -14.50
N ASP A 602 14.05 22.92 -15.23
CA ASP A 602 14.47 22.96 -16.63
C ASP A 602 13.32 23.42 -17.54
N PRO A 603 13.43 24.55 -18.25
CA PRO A 603 12.42 24.98 -19.22
C PRO A 603 12.23 24.02 -20.40
N ALA A 604 13.17 23.09 -20.66
CA ALA A 604 13.05 22.10 -21.71
C ALA A 604 12.14 20.92 -21.33
N VAL A 605 11.89 20.71 -20.02
CA VAL A 605 10.99 19.67 -19.51
C VAL A 605 9.65 20.32 -19.18
N THR A 606 8.64 20.08 -20.02
CA THR A 606 7.34 20.77 -19.91
C THR A 606 6.46 20.28 -18.78
N GLU A 607 6.70 19.05 -18.30
CA GLU A 607 5.92 18.40 -17.25
C GLU A 607 6.78 17.37 -16.49
N GLY A 608 6.41 17.10 -15.24
CA GLY A 608 6.98 16.04 -14.44
C GLY A 608 6.39 16.02 -13.04
N VAL A 609 7.05 15.32 -12.12
CA VAL A 609 6.65 15.22 -10.71
C VAL A 609 7.83 15.63 -9.86
N LEU A 610 7.61 16.54 -8.91
CA LEU A 610 8.54 16.81 -7.82
C LEU A 610 8.21 15.86 -6.67
N HIS A 611 9.19 15.07 -6.25
CA HIS A 611 9.10 14.26 -5.04
C HIS A 611 9.72 15.03 -3.89
N VAL A 612 8.94 15.33 -2.86
CA VAL A 612 9.38 16.08 -1.68
C VAL A 612 9.07 15.25 -0.46
N THR A 613 10.07 14.98 0.37
CA THR A 613 9.96 14.28 1.64
C THR A 613 10.37 15.24 2.74
N ALA A 614 9.52 15.48 3.73
CA ALA A 614 9.87 16.31 4.87
C ALA A 614 9.65 15.55 6.18
N HIS A 615 10.62 15.71 7.08
CA HIS A 615 10.52 15.29 8.47
C HIS A 615 10.65 16.51 9.37
N ALA A 616 9.86 16.55 10.43
CA ALA A 616 9.99 17.51 11.50
C ALA A 616 9.67 16.88 12.86
N ALA A 617 10.62 16.94 13.77
CA ALA A 617 10.46 16.51 15.14
C ALA A 617 9.99 17.67 16.02
N SER A 618 8.97 17.43 16.82
CA SER A 618 8.49 18.34 17.86
C SER A 618 8.40 17.63 19.20
N CYS A 619 8.84 18.27 20.27
CA CYS A 619 8.83 17.70 21.61
C CYS A 619 7.88 18.44 22.53
N ASP A 620 7.39 17.76 23.56
CA ASP A 620 6.53 18.36 24.58
C ASP A 620 7.15 19.65 25.12
N ALA A 621 6.34 20.71 25.12
CA ALA A 621 6.77 22.05 25.48
C ALA A 621 6.62 22.34 26.99
N ASP A 622 6.08 21.41 27.77
CA ASP A 622 5.91 21.57 29.23
C ASP A 622 7.29 21.57 29.91
N PRO A 623 7.74 22.70 30.48
CA PRO A 623 9.05 22.81 31.11
C PRO A 623 9.16 22.03 32.42
N SER A 624 8.07 21.47 32.94
CA SER A 624 8.06 20.60 34.13
C SER A 624 8.38 19.14 33.81
N VAL A 625 8.37 18.75 32.53
CA VAL A 625 8.72 17.41 32.09
C VAL A 625 10.25 17.33 31.89
N GLU A 626 10.92 16.55 32.74
CA GLU A 626 12.38 16.40 32.72
C GLU A 626 12.88 15.76 31.41
N TYR A 627 12.08 14.85 30.84
CA TYR A 627 12.35 14.14 29.59
C TYR A 627 11.14 14.29 28.64
N PRO A 628 10.99 15.42 27.94
CA PRO A 628 9.87 15.64 27.04
C PRO A 628 9.89 14.60 25.92
N ALA A 629 8.74 13.98 25.64
CA ALA A 629 8.63 13.07 24.52
C ALA A 629 8.73 13.87 23.22
N CYS A 630 9.43 13.32 22.24
CA CYS A 630 9.57 13.90 20.91
C CYS A 630 8.81 13.06 19.90
N HIS A 631 8.07 13.74 19.05
CA HIS A 631 7.16 13.20 18.06
C HIS A 631 7.72 13.56 16.68
N LEU A 632 7.93 12.57 15.82
CA LEU A 632 8.42 12.79 14.47
C LEU A 632 7.23 12.84 13.52
N ASN A 633 7.06 13.97 12.83
CA ASN A 633 6.08 14.12 11.77
C ASN A 633 6.80 13.98 10.43
N ALA A 634 6.27 13.13 9.57
CA ALA A 634 6.83 12.81 8.26
C ALA A 634 5.76 12.94 7.19
N GLN A 635 6.11 13.51 6.04
CA GLN A 635 5.22 13.55 4.89
C GLN A 635 6.01 13.48 3.59
N ASP A 636 5.52 12.66 2.68
CA ASP A 636 5.95 12.60 1.30
C ASP A 636 4.89 13.21 0.38
N TRP A 637 5.34 13.99 -0.60
CA TRP A 637 4.53 14.55 -1.67
C TRP A 637 5.12 14.18 -3.03
N GLY A 638 4.30 13.59 -3.89
CA GLY A 638 4.52 13.58 -5.34
C GLY A 638 3.67 14.68 -5.98
N VAL A 639 4.28 15.84 -6.29
CA VAL A 639 3.60 17.02 -6.84
C VAL A 639 3.75 17.03 -8.37
N PRO A 640 2.69 16.75 -9.15
CA PRO A 640 2.74 16.92 -10.60
C PRO A 640 2.85 18.40 -10.93
N VAL A 641 3.84 18.73 -11.76
CA VAL A 641 4.13 20.09 -12.17
C VAL A 641 4.11 20.23 -13.68
N ARG A 642 3.64 21.38 -14.16
CA ARG A 642 3.80 21.81 -15.54
C ARG A 642 4.60 23.10 -15.54
N VAL A 643 5.65 23.13 -16.34
CA VAL A 643 6.51 24.29 -16.44
C VAL A 643 5.89 25.27 -17.43
N VAL A 644 5.30 26.34 -16.91
CA VAL A 644 4.54 27.33 -17.68
C VAL A 644 5.12 28.72 -17.46
N ALA A 645 5.43 29.42 -18.56
CA ALA A 645 5.90 30.79 -18.48
C ALA A 645 4.83 31.70 -17.83
N GLY A 646 5.20 32.40 -16.76
CA GLY A 646 4.31 33.32 -16.02
C GLY A 646 3.47 32.68 -14.91
N ALA A 647 3.66 31.38 -14.62
CA ALA A 647 3.07 30.72 -13.46
C ALA A 647 3.77 31.08 -12.14
N ALA A 648 3.34 30.49 -11.03
CA ALA A 648 3.91 30.78 -9.71
C ALA A 648 5.37 30.33 -9.61
N SER A 649 6.23 31.14 -8.99
CA SER A 649 7.61 30.79 -8.65
C SER A 649 7.73 30.31 -7.20
N GLU A 650 6.64 29.75 -6.66
CA GLU A 650 6.54 29.32 -5.26
C GLU A 650 5.65 28.08 -5.17
N LEU A 651 6.10 27.11 -4.38
CA LEU A 651 5.41 25.87 -4.06
C LEU A 651 5.38 25.70 -2.54
N THR A 652 4.19 25.79 -1.94
CA THR A 652 4.03 25.63 -0.49
C THR A 652 3.37 24.30 -0.17
N LEU A 653 4.00 23.51 0.71
CA LEU A 653 3.52 22.21 1.14
C LEU A 653 3.33 22.20 2.68
N PRO A 654 2.12 21.97 3.20
CA PRO A 654 1.91 21.98 4.64
C PRO A 654 2.32 20.65 5.28
N LEU A 655 3.25 20.66 6.23
CA LEU A 655 3.54 19.54 7.14
C LEU A 655 2.79 19.84 8.45
N HIS A 656 1.85 18.97 8.84
CA HIS A 656 1.15 19.14 10.10
C HIS A 656 1.78 18.25 11.17
N GLY A 657 1.81 18.72 12.42
CA GLY A 657 2.34 17.95 13.55
C GLY A 657 1.64 18.16 14.84
#